data_AF-A0A1B6PIS6-F1
#
_entry.id   AF-A0A1B6PIS6-F1
#
_cell.length_a   1.000
_cell.length_b   1.000
_cell.length_c   1.000
_cell.angle_alpha   90.00
_cell.angle_beta   90.00
_cell.angle_gamma   90.00
#
_symmetry.space_group_name_H-M   'P 1'
#
loop_
_entity.id
_entity.type
_entity.pdbx_description
1 polymer ?
#
loop_
_entity_poly.entity_id
_entity_poly.type
_entity_poly.pdbx_seq_one_letter_code
_entity_poly.pdbx_strand_id
1 'polypeptide(L)'
;MADNGNAKGGSGAYTINLENFSKRLKVFYDHWKEHKSDLWSSSDAIAIATPPPSDDLRYLKSSALDIWLLGYEFPETIIVFMHTQIHVLCSQKKANLIGTLKKAANEAVGAGIVLHVKTKNGDGSDLMDDIVQAARNQLKSDKPVVGHIAKEVPEGKLLETWTEKLSGSGLRLVDVTSGFSELFAVKDTAEITCVKKAAYLTSSVLKNFVVPKLEKVIDEEKKVSHSSLMDDTEKAILDPLKVKVKLKPDNVDICYPPVFQSGGKFDLKPGASSNDEYLYYDSASVIICAIGSKYSSYCSNVARTYLIDATPTQSKAYETLLKAHEAAVEQVKPGNQMSAVYQAAVAVIERDAPELLPNLTKSAGTGIGLEFRESGLNLNAKNDRRIKQGMVFNVSLGLHNVQAETTSEKTKQFSLLLADTVLVNERGHEILTAPCSKAVKDVAYSFNEDDDDAAEVKIESKTIAVPTKATLRSDNQEMSKEELRRQHQAELARQKNEETARRLAGVGSGSGEGRGPARASNELVAYKNVNDVPFVRDLVIQVDQKNEAVLLPIYGSMVPFHVSTVKSVTSHQDNRTCTIRIFFNVPGMPFSNDSKLNSQGAIYLKEITFRSKDPRHSSEVVQQIKTLRRQVASRESERAERATLVTQEKLQIGNNRMKMMKLSDVWIRPAFGGRGRKLTGNLEAHFNGFRYSTSRSDERVDIMYGNIKHAFFQPAEKEMITLLHFHLHNHIMVGNKKTKDVQFYVEVMDVVQTDLILMRLKKSSVRGIGRTE
;
A
#
# COMPACT_ATOMS: atom_id res chain seq x y z
N MET A 1 -52.68 7.40 -19.06
CA MET A 1 -52.21 6.00 -18.94
C MET A 1 -50.69 6.00 -19.02
N ALA A 2 -50.08 5.06 -18.30
CA ALA A 2 -48.65 4.80 -18.05
C ALA A 2 -47.71 5.00 -19.28
N ASP A 3 -46.39 5.18 -19.15
CA ASP A 3 -45.50 4.42 -18.28
C ASP A 3 -44.11 5.08 -18.06
N ASN A 4 -43.44 4.57 -17.03
CA ASN A 4 -42.23 4.98 -16.32
C ASN A 4 -40.92 4.93 -17.11
N GLY A 5 -40.04 5.89 -16.81
CA GLY A 5 -38.60 5.83 -17.04
C GLY A 5 -37.84 6.29 -15.79
N ASN A 6 -37.49 5.33 -14.93
CA ASN A 6 -36.95 5.51 -13.60
C ASN A 6 -35.47 5.96 -13.65
N ALA A 7 -35.20 7.26 -13.50
CA ALA A 7 -33.86 7.79 -13.27
C ALA A 7 -33.60 7.87 -11.76
N LYS A 8 -32.74 6.99 -11.24
CA LYS A 8 -32.24 7.03 -9.86
C LYS A 8 -31.33 8.23 -9.64
N GLY A 9 -31.92 9.39 -9.34
CA GLY A 9 -31.25 10.50 -8.67
C GLY A 9 -31.61 10.46 -7.19
N GLY A 10 -30.61 10.32 -6.31
CA GLY A 10 -30.81 10.44 -4.86
C GLY A 10 -31.16 11.86 -4.47
N SER A 11 -32.44 12.23 -4.57
CA SER A 11 -32.98 13.49 -4.08
C SER A 11 -33.28 13.37 -2.57
N GLY A 12 -32.25 13.47 -1.73
CA GLY A 12 -32.46 13.94 -0.36
C GLY A 12 -32.61 15.45 -0.40
N ALA A 13 -33.70 16.01 0.14
CA ALA A 13 -33.83 17.45 0.27
C ALA A 13 -32.71 18.00 1.19
N TYR A 14 -31.83 18.85 0.66
CA TYR A 14 -30.83 19.56 1.46
C TYR A 14 -31.54 20.32 2.59
N THR A 15 -31.15 20.05 3.83
CA THR A 15 -31.78 20.65 5.02
C THR A 15 -30.69 21.18 5.94
N ILE A 16 -30.67 22.50 6.16
CA ILE A 16 -29.71 23.14 7.07
C ILE A 16 -30.19 22.97 8.51
N ASN A 17 -29.28 22.58 9.41
CA ASN A 17 -29.58 22.52 10.84
C ASN A 17 -29.61 23.94 11.43
N LEU A 18 -30.82 24.45 11.71
CA LEU A 18 -31.05 25.81 12.21
C LEU A 18 -30.41 26.08 13.57
N GLU A 19 -30.38 25.08 14.46
CA GLU A 19 -29.81 25.22 15.80
C GLU A 19 -28.28 25.38 15.71
N ASN A 20 -27.63 24.50 14.95
CA ASN A 20 -26.18 24.58 14.72
C ASN A 20 -25.80 25.87 14.00
N PHE A 21 -26.57 26.28 12.98
CA PHE A 21 -26.37 27.55 12.29
C PHE A 21 -26.43 28.72 13.27
N SER A 22 -27.49 28.82 14.09
CA SER A 22 -27.68 29.91 15.05
C SER A 22 -26.55 29.96 16.08
N LYS A 23 -26.17 28.80 16.62
CA LYS A 23 -25.07 28.66 17.58
C LYS A 23 -23.75 29.12 16.98
N ARG A 24 -23.40 28.62 15.79
CA ARG A 24 -22.12 28.92 15.12
C ARG A 24 -22.05 30.34 14.59
N LEU A 25 -23.15 30.89 14.08
CA LEU A 25 -23.25 32.29 13.68
C LEU A 25 -22.99 33.21 14.87
N LYS A 26 -23.59 32.90 16.04
CA LYS A 26 -23.35 33.65 17.27
C LYS A 26 -21.89 33.57 17.70
N VAL A 27 -21.30 32.37 17.74
CA VAL A 27 -19.87 32.18 18.05
C VAL A 27 -18.99 33.01 17.11
N PHE A 28 -19.29 33.03 15.82
CA PHE A 28 -18.55 33.82 14.83
C PHE A 28 -18.65 35.33 15.12
N TYR A 29 -19.85 35.87 15.33
CA TYR A 29 -20.04 37.31 15.59
C TYR A 29 -19.44 37.73 16.95
N ASP A 30 -19.59 36.91 17.99
CA ASP A 30 -18.99 37.16 19.30
C ASP A 30 -17.46 37.18 19.20
N HIS A 31 -16.86 36.20 18.52
CA HIS A 31 -15.42 36.13 18.28
C HIS A 31 -14.91 37.28 17.39
N TRP A 32 -15.69 37.68 16.38
CA TRP A 32 -15.37 38.84 15.54
C TRP A 32 -15.35 40.13 16.37
N LYS A 33 -16.33 40.32 17.26
CA LYS A 33 -16.41 41.49 18.13
C LYS A 33 -15.31 41.51 19.18
N GLU A 34 -15.02 40.38 19.83
CA GLU A 34 -14.03 40.25 20.89
C GLU A 34 -12.60 40.46 20.38
N HIS A 35 -12.27 39.90 19.21
CA HIS A 35 -10.92 39.94 18.64
C HIS A 35 -10.82 40.83 17.40
N LYS A 36 -11.63 41.90 17.33
CA LYS A 36 -11.76 42.77 16.14
C LYS A 36 -10.41 43.29 15.66
N SER A 37 -9.58 43.85 16.55
CA SER A 37 -8.26 44.39 16.20
C SER A 37 -7.22 43.30 15.92
N ASP A 38 -7.23 42.24 16.72
CA ASP A 38 -6.07 41.34 16.84
C ASP A 38 -6.08 40.23 15.79
N LEU A 39 -7.26 39.70 15.46
CA LEU A 39 -7.42 38.55 14.54
C LEU A 39 -8.21 38.88 13.27
N TRP A 40 -9.09 39.88 13.36
CA TRP A 40 -9.97 40.30 12.27
C TRP A 40 -9.53 41.61 11.60
N SER A 41 -8.30 42.07 11.88
CA SER A 41 -7.67 43.21 11.20
C SER A 41 -8.51 44.50 11.23
N SER A 42 -9.28 44.70 12.30
CA SER A 42 -10.25 45.78 12.47
C SER A 42 -11.31 45.86 11.37
N SER A 43 -11.67 44.73 10.76
CA SER A 43 -12.70 44.68 9.73
C SER A 43 -14.08 45.07 10.26
N ASP A 44 -14.80 45.83 9.45
CA ASP A 44 -16.16 46.28 9.71
C ASP A 44 -17.21 45.46 8.93
N ALA A 45 -16.78 44.85 7.82
CA ALA A 45 -17.50 43.80 7.11
C ALA A 45 -16.53 42.66 6.75
N ILE A 46 -17.04 41.45 6.59
CA ILE A 46 -16.26 40.29 6.14
C ILE A 46 -16.90 39.71 4.89
N ALA A 47 -16.18 39.73 3.78
CA ALA A 47 -16.60 39.19 2.50
C ALA A 47 -15.91 37.86 2.22
N ILE A 48 -16.72 36.81 2.02
CA ILE A 48 -16.27 35.46 1.71
C ILE A 48 -16.90 35.05 0.38
N ALA A 49 -16.08 34.58 -0.55
CA ALA A 49 -16.52 34.16 -1.85
C ALA A 49 -16.03 32.72 -2.10
N THR A 50 -16.97 31.80 -2.29
CA THR A 50 -16.68 30.39 -2.52
C THR A 50 -16.70 30.10 -4.03
N PRO A 51 -15.63 29.53 -4.60
CA PRO A 51 -15.51 29.32 -6.06
C PRO A 51 -16.45 28.23 -6.58
N PRO A 52 -16.51 28.04 -7.91
CA PRO A 52 -17.20 26.90 -8.51
C PRO A 52 -16.67 25.55 -7.98
N PRO A 53 -17.46 24.47 -8.12
CA PRO A 53 -16.97 23.13 -7.84
C PRO A 53 -15.74 22.83 -8.70
N SER A 54 -14.76 22.14 -8.14
CA SER A 54 -13.62 21.59 -8.88
C SER A 54 -13.55 20.09 -8.64
N ASP A 55 -13.08 19.37 -9.66
CA ASP A 55 -12.74 17.95 -9.53
C ASP A 55 -11.42 17.76 -8.73
N ASP A 56 -10.63 18.83 -8.58
CA ASP A 56 -9.41 18.82 -7.78
C ASP A 56 -9.73 18.84 -6.28
N LEU A 57 -9.08 17.95 -5.53
CA LEU A 57 -9.18 17.95 -4.08
C LEU A 57 -8.43 19.15 -3.49
N ARG A 58 -9.20 20.14 -3.04
CA ARG A 58 -8.70 21.39 -2.46
C ARG A 58 -9.36 21.73 -1.13
N TYR A 59 -8.59 22.37 -0.25
CA TYR A 59 -9.08 22.88 1.03
C TYR A 59 -9.09 24.40 0.99
N LEU A 60 -10.29 24.96 0.87
CA LEU A 60 -10.52 26.39 0.91
C LEU A 60 -11.15 26.75 2.24
N LYS A 61 -10.72 27.87 2.81
CA LYS A 61 -11.24 28.41 4.06
C LYS A 61 -12.63 29.00 3.87
N SER A 62 -12.94 29.50 2.66
CA SER A 62 -14.31 29.84 2.23
C SER A 62 -15.25 28.62 2.30
N SER A 63 -14.88 27.51 1.65
CA SER A 63 -15.65 26.25 1.72
C SER A 63 -15.74 25.69 3.15
N ALA A 64 -14.67 25.81 3.95
CA ALA A 64 -14.70 25.40 5.36
C ALA A 64 -15.72 26.23 6.16
N LEU A 65 -15.83 27.53 5.91
CA LEU A 65 -16.87 28.36 6.53
C LEU A 65 -18.28 27.92 6.13
N ASP A 66 -18.52 27.64 4.85
CA ASP A 66 -19.82 27.17 4.38
C ASP A 66 -20.22 25.87 5.08
N ILE A 67 -19.31 24.89 5.14
CA ILE A 67 -19.56 23.60 5.79
C ILE A 67 -19.73 23.78 7.30
N TRP A 68 -18.90 24.61 7.94
CA TRP A 68 -19.01 24.87 9.36
C TRP A 68 -20.32 25.56 9.71
N LEU A 69 -20.71 26.59 8.96
CA LEU A 69 -21.88 27.40 9.30
C LEU A 69 -23.19 26.77 8.82
N LEU A 70 -23.21 26.20 7.61
CA LEU A 70 -24.41 25.76 6.90
C LEU A 70 -24.52 24.24 6.76
N GLY A 71 -23.44 23.49 7.04
CA GLY A 71 -23.38 22.03 6.93
C GLY A 71 -23.11 21.49 5.52
N TYR A 72 -23.03 22.37 4.52
CA TYR A 72 -22.79 22.04 3.12
C TYR A 72 -21.89 23.09 2.47
N GLU A 73 -21.24 22.73 1.37
CA GLU A 73 -20.52 23.69 0.55
C GLU A 73 -21.50 24.47 -0.35
N PHE A 74 -21.29 25.78 -0.50
CA PHE A 74 -22.08 26.64 -1.36
C PHE A 74 -21.19 27.22 -2.48
N PRO A 75 -20.89 26.43 -3.53
CA PRO A 75 -20.02 26.90 -4.61
C PRO A 75 -20.62 28.12 -5.33
N GLU A 76 -19.85 28.91 -6.06
CA GLU A 76 -20.33 30.13 -6.75
C GLU A 76 -21.26 31.00 -5.88
N THR A 77 -20.86 31.28 -4.64
CA THR A 77 -21.65 32.04 -3.68
C THR A 77 -20.77 33.07 -2.99
N ILE A 78 -21.29 34.30 -2.82
CA ILE A 78 -20.63 35.37 -2.07
C ILE A 78 -21.49 35.66 -0.85
N ILE A 79 -20.87 35.64 0.34
CA ILE A 79 -21.49 35.99 1.61
C ILE A 79 -20.72 37.16 2.21
N VAL A 80 -21.42 38.27 2.47
CA VAL A 80 -20.85 39.45 3.13
C VAL A 80 -21.54 39.66 4.47
N PHE A 81 -20.80 39.42 5.54
CA PHE A 81 -21.24 39.64 6.92
C PHE A 81 -21.00 41.09 7.32
N MET A 82 -22.04 41.75 7.81
CA MET A 82 -22.01 43.10 8.38
C MET A 82 -22.66 43.08 9.76
N HIS A 83 -22.61 44.21 10.48
CA HIS A 83 -23.13 44.28 11.85
C HIS A 83 -24.65 44.08 11.95
N THR A 84 -25.43 44.57 10.98
CA THR A 84 -26.90 44.45 11.01
C THR A 84 -27.48 43.68 9.83
N GLN A 85 -26.66 43.32 8.84
CA GLN A 85 -27.10 42.59 7.65
C GLN A 85 -26.10 41.51 7.24
N ILE A 86 -26.60 40.44 6.64
CA ILE A 86 -25.80 39.42 5.96
C ILE A 86 -26.26 39.35 4.51
N HIS A 87 -25.42 39.79 3.59
CA HIS A 87 -25.73 39.79 2.16
C HIS A 87 -25.25 38.48 1.53
N VAL A 88 -26.12 37.84 0.75
CA VAL A 88 -25.77 36.58 0.07
C VAL A 88 -26.12 36.68 -1.41
N LEU A 89 -25.11 36.61 -2.27
CA LEU A 89 -25.26 36.53 -3.72
C LEU A 89 -25.08 35.08 -4.18
N CYS A 90 -26.17 34.47 -4.68
CA CYS A 90 -26.17 33.07 -5.10
C CYS A 90 -27.28 32.78 -6.13
N SER A 91 -27.40 31.52 -6.58
CA SER A 91 -28.47 31.07 -7.47
C SER A 91 -29.82 30.95 -6.75
N GLN A 92 -30.93 30.98 -7.51
CA GLN A 92 -32.29 30.87 -6.93
C GLN A 92 -32.48 29.66 -6.02
N LYS A 93 -31.90 28.49 -6.38
CA LYS A 93 -32.01 27.28 -5.56
C LYS A 93 -31.35 27.45 -4.18
N LYS A 94 -30.17 28.06 -4.15
CA LYS A 94 -29.42 28.33 -2.91
C LYS A 94 -30.10 29.42 -2.09
N ALA A 95 -30.62 30.46 -2.75
CA ALA A 95 -31.38 31.52 -2.10
C ALA A 95 -32.63 30.99 -1.38
N ASN A 96 -33.35 30.02 -1.96
CA ASN A 96 -34.49 29.39 -1.30
C ASN A 96 -34.09 28.67 -0.01
N LEU A 97 -32.95 27.97 -0.01
CA LEU A 97 -32.44 27.26 1.16
C LEU A 97 -31.97 28.23 2.25
N ILE A 98 -31.16 29.23 1.89
CA ILE A 98 -30.65 30.25 2.81
C ILE A 98 -31.78 31.16 3.33
N GLY A 99 -32.84 31.35 2.54
CA GLY A 99 -34.03 32.10 2.96
C GLY A 99 -34.70 31.54 4.22
N THR A 100 -34.57 30.23 4.47
CA THR A 100 -35.06 29.58 5.71
C THR A 100 -34.32 30.05 6.97
N LEU A 101 -33.11 30.61 6.82
CA LEU A 101 -32.25 31.03 7.91
C LEU A 101 -32.52 32.47 8.39
N LYS A 102 -33.34 33.24 7.67
CA LYS A 102 -33.58 34.67 7.95
C LYS A 102 -33.97 34.94 9.40
N LYS A 103 -34.94 34.17 9.92
CA LYS A 103 -35.43 34.30 11.30
C LYS A 103 -34.34 33.93 12.30
N ALA A 104 -33.69 32.79 12.09
CA ALA A 104 -32.63 32.27 12.95
C ALA A 104 -31.42 33.23 13.05
N ALA A 105 -30.98 33.83 11.93
CA ALA A 105 -29.89 34.80 11.93
C ALA A 105 -30.24 36.07 12.72
N ASN A 106 -31.45 36.58 12.52
CA ASN A 106 -31.93 37.77 13.23
C ASN A 106 -32.06 37.51 14.75
N GLU A 107 -32.56 36.34 15.15
CA GLU A 107 -32.66 35.95 16.56
C GLU A 107 -31.28 35.71 17.21
N ALA A 108 -30.33 35.14 16.45
CA ALA A 108 -29.01 34.80 16.97
C ALA A 108 -28.08 36.01 17.18
N VAL A 109 -28.05 36.93 16.20
CA VAL A 109 -27.07 38.04 16.17
C VAL A 109 -27.66 39.40 15.79
N GLY A 110 -28.97 39.50 15.60
CA GLY A 110 -29.63 40.75 15.19
C GLY A 110 -29.33 41.17 13.75
N ALA A 111 -28.83 40.27 12.91
CA ALA A 111 -28.49 40.56 11.52
C ALA A 111 -29.54 39.99 10.55
N GLY A 112 -30.11 40.85 9.69
CA GLY A 112 -31.05 40.45 8.65
C GLY A 112 -30.36 39.87 7.42
N ILE A 113 -30.78 38.69 6.95
CA ILE A 113 -30.25 38.12 5.69
C ILE A 113 -30.93 38.78 4.48
N VAL A 114 -30.11 39.39 3.61
CA VAL A 114 -30.51 39.98 2.33
C VAL A 114 -30.01 39.07 1.20
N LEU A 115 -30.96 38.56 0.40
CA LEU A 115 -30.66 37.61 -0.68
C LEU A 115 -30.60 38.35 -2.02
N HIS A 116 -29.48 38.19 -2.72
CA HIS A 116 -29.23 38.68 -4.06
C HIS A 116 -29.24 37.48 -5.01
N VAL A 117 -30.27 37.37 -5.84
CA VAL A 117 -30.44 36.18 -6.70
C VAL A 117 -29.84 36.43 -8.07
N LYS A 118 -28.73 35.75 -8.37
CA LYS A 118 -28.12 35.80 -9.70
C LYS A 118 -29.01 35.08 -10.71
N THR A 119 -29.41 35.77 -11.77
CA THR A 119 -30.12 35.16 -12.90
C THR A 119 -29.15 34.31 -13.73
N LYS A 120 -29.67 33.36 -14.52
CA LYS A 120 -28.83 32.44 -15.31
C LYS A 120 -27.92 33.17 -16.31
N ASN A 121 -28.39 34.28 -16.88
CA ASN A 121 -27.69 35.04 -17.92
C ASN A 121 -27.01 36.31 -17.38
N GLY A 122 -27.32 36.72 -16.16
CA GLY A 122 -26.67 37.87 -15.52
C GLY A 122 -25.29 37.49 -14.98
N ASP A 123 -24.35 38.41 -15.09
CA ASP A 123 -23.03 38.33 -14.43
C ASP A 123 -23.13 38.59 -12.92
N GLY A 124 -24.21 39.24 -12.47
CA GLY A 124 -24.43 39.62 -11.07
C GLY A 124 -23.76 40.95 -10.71
N SER A 125 -23.26 41.70 -11.69
CA SER A 125 -22.52 42.94 -11.50
C SER A 125 -23.31 44.00 -10.70
N ASP A 126 -24.55 44.27 -11.10
CA ASP A 126 -25.42 45.24 -10.41
C ASP A 126 -25.69 44.83 -8.95
N LEU A 127 -25.87 43.53 -8.71
CA LEU A 127 -26.10 42.97 -7.37
C LEU A 127 -24.84 43.11 -6.49
N MET A 128 -23.65 42.98 -7.08
CA MET A 128 -22.39 43.23 -6.35
C MET A 128 -22.24 44.70 -5.99
N ASP A 129 -22.64 45.63 -6.87
CA ASP A 129 -22.62 47.06 -6.59
C ASP A 129 -23.56 47.41 -5.42
N ASP A 130 -24.74 46.81 -5.36
CA ASP A 130 -25.67 46.96 -4.24
C ASP A 130 -25.04 46.50 -2.91
N ILE A 131 -24.30 45.38 -2.92
CA ILE A 131 -23.61 44.86 -1.73
C ILE A 131 -22.48 45.79 -1.30
N VAL A 132 -21.66 46.28 -2.25
CA VAL A 132 -20.57 47.23 -1.97
C VAL A 132 -21.14 48.55 -1.43
N GLN A 133 -22.25 49.03 -2.00
CA GLN A 133 -22.90 50.25 -1.54
C GLN A 133 -23.52 50.08 -0.14
N ALA A 134 -24.12 48.92 0.15
CA ALA A 134 -24.60 48.58 1.49
C ALA A 134 -23.44 48.58 2.51
N ALA A 135 -22.30 47.98 2.16
CA ALA A 135 -21.10 48.01 2.99
C ALA A 135 -20.63 49.45 3.27
N ARG A 136 -20.61 50.34 2.27
CA ARG A 136 -20.27 51.76 2.49
C ARG A 136 -21.26 52.47 3.41
N ASN A 137 -22.56 52.27 3.21
CA ASN A 137 -23.61 52.99 3.93
C ASN A 137 -23.73 52.58 5.41
N GLN A 138 -23.48 51.31 5.72
CA GLN A 138 -23.66 50.78 7.08
C GLN A 138 -22.53 51.17 8.04
N LEU A 139 -21.42 51.66 7.48
CA LEU A 139 -20.18 51.89 8.21
C LEU A 139 -20.02 53.39 8.45
N LYS A 140 -20.27 53.83 9.69
CA LYS A 140 -20.14 55.24 10.14
C LYS A 140 -18.69 55.79 10.10
N SER A 141 -17.78 55.09 9.42
CA SER A 141 -16.36 55.40 9.28
C SER A 141 -16.10 55.99 7.90
N ASP A 142 -15.32 57.05 7.82
CA ASP A 142 -14.91 57.67 6.55
C ASP A 142 -14.17 56.70 5.60
N LYS A 143 -13.61 55.60 6.14
CA LYS A 143 -12.93 54.55 5.36
C LYS A 143 -13.30 53.16 5.91
N PRO A 144 -14.34 52.52 5.36
CA PRO A 144 -14.77 51.22 5.83
C PRO A 144 -13.76 50.12 5.49
N VAL A 145 -13.53 49.22 6.45
CA VAL A 145 -12.57 48.11 6.31
C VAL A 145 -13.32 46.81 5.99
N VAL A 146 -13.00 46.18 4.86
CA VAL A 146 -13.57 44.88 4.48
C VAL A 146 -12.51 43.79 4.61
N GLY A 147 -12.79 42.83 5.47
CA GLY A 147 -12.01 41.61 5.61
C GLY A 147 -12.31 40.63 4.48
N HIS A 148 -11.29 40.02 3.91
CA HIS A 148 -11.41 38.91 2.96
C HIS A 148 -10.31 37.86 3.21
N ILE A 149 -10.44 36.69 2.59
CA ILE A 149 -9.39 35.66 2.62
C ILE A 149 -8.38 35.98 1.51
N ALA A 150 -7.28 36.66 1.85
CA ALA A 150 -6.40 37.25 0.85
C ALA A 150 -5.60 36.24 0.01
N LYS A 151 -5.44 35.00 0.51
CA LYS A 151 -4.64 33.96 -0.15
C LYS A 151 -5.45 33.06 -1.09
N GLU A 152 -6.78 33.19 -1.10
CA GLU A 152 -7.62 32.44 -2.03
C GLU A 152 -7.68 33.17 -3.37
N VAL A 153 -7.23 32.49 -4.42
CA VAL A 153 -7.26 33.03 -5.78
C VAL A 153 -8.70 33.00 -6.27
N PRO A 154 -9.23 34.11 -6.81
CA PRO A 154 -10.57 34.11 -7.39
C PRO A 154 -10.60 33.19 -8.61
N GLU A 155 -11.60 32.31 -8.64
CA GLU A 155 -11.81 31.38 -9.75
C GLU A 155 -13.25 31.44 -10.24
N GLY A 156 -13.40 31.52 -11.56
CA GLY A 156 -14.69 31.58 -12.20
C GLY A 156 -15.24 33.01 -12.26
N LYS A 157 -16.02 33.26 -13.31
CA LYS A 157 -16.47 34.60 -13.70
C LYS A 157 -17.08 35.41 -12.56
N LEU A 158 -17.89 34.78 -11.69
CA LEU A 158 -18.53 35.45 -10.56
C LEU A 158 -17.50 36.03 -9.57
N LEU A 159 -16.48 35.25 -9.21
CA LEU A 159 -15.49 35.62 -8.20
C LEU A 159 -14.44 36.57 -8.77
N GLU A 160 -14.08 36.39 -10.04
CA GLU A 160 -13.22 37.31 -10.79
C GLU A 160 -13.85 38.71 -10.81
N THR A 161 -15.11 38.83 -11.26
CA THR A 161 -15.84 40.10 -11.26
C THR A 161 -16.03 40.67 -9.85
N TRP A 162 -16.32 39.83 -8.86
CA TRP A 162 -16.43 40.28 -7.46
C TRP A 162 -15.12 40.88 -6.94
N THR A 163 -13.99 40.24 -7.24
CA THR A 163 -12.67 40.70 -6.79
C THR A 163 -12.29 42.00 -7.47
N GLU A 164 -12.57 42.16 -8.77
CA GLU A 164 -12.38 43.40 -9.51
C GLU A 164 -13.21 44.55 -8.91
N LYS A 165 -14.50 44.32 -8.65
CA LYS A 165 -15.37 45.33 -8.03
C LYS A 165 -14.96 45.69 -6.61
N LEU A 166 -14.62 44.69 -5.80
CA LEU A 166 -14.21 44.92 -4.42
C LEU A 166 -12.89 45.71 -4.38
N SER A 167 -11.94 45.40 -5.26
CA SER A 167 -10.67 46.15 -5.38
C SER A 167 -10.87 47.56 -5.95
N GLY A 168 -11.77 47.72 -6.92
CA GLY A 168 -12.13 49.01 -7.51
C GLY A 168 -13.05 49.89 -6.65
N SER A 169 -13.57 49.36 -5.54
CA SER A 169 -14.52 50.06 -4.67
C SER A 169 -13.92 51.17 -3.81
N GLY A 170 -12.59 51.26 -3.70
CA GLY A 170 -11.92 52.19 -2.79
C GLY A 170 -12.08 51.84 -1.29
N LEU A 171 -12.71 50.70 -0.97
CA LEU A 171 -12.75 50.16 0.39
C LEU A 171 -11.36 49.65 0.79
N ARG A 172 -11.04 49.72 2.10
CA ARG A 172 -9.78 49.16 2.59
C ARG A 172 -9.93 47.65 2.77
N LEU A 173 -9.19 46.88 1.98
CA LEU A 173 -9.21 45.41 2.07
C LEU A 173 -8.12 44.91 3.02
N VAL A 174 -8.48 43.95 3.88
CA VAL A 174 -7.56 43.35 4.86
C VAL A 174 -7.73 41.83 4.90
N ASP A 175 -6.65 41.11 5.21
CA ASP A 175 -6.72 39.67 5.41
C ASP A 175 -7.35 39.33 6.76
N VAL A 176 -8.31 38.40 6.76
CA VAL A 176 -8.96 37.86 7.97
C VAL A 176 -8.77 36.35 8.14
N THR A 177 -7.86 35.75 7.36
CA THR A 177 -7.54 34.32 7.44
C THR A 177 -7.17 33.86 8.86
N SER A 178 -6.53 34.73 9.64
CA SER A 178 -6.11 34.43 11.01
C SER A 178 -7.29 34.28 11.98
N GLY A 179 -8.35 35.08 11.80
CA GLY A 179 -9.59 35.01 12.57
C GLY A 179 -10.32 33.69 12.36
N PHE A 180 -10.47 33.25 11.11
CA PHE A 180 -11.04 31.94 10.80
C PHE A 180 -10.18 30.78 11.32
N SER A 181 -8.85 30.92 11.28
CA SER A 181 -7.96 29.88 11.80
C SER A 181 -8.13 29.67 13.31
N GLU A 182 -8.39 30.74 14.07
CA GLU A 182 -8.69 30.62 15.51
C GLU A 182 -10.13 30.12 15.74
N LEU A 183 -11.08 30.59 14.94
CA LEU A 183 -12.49 30.20 15.03
C LEU A 183 -12.70 28.69 14.83
N PHE A 184 -11.99 28.07 13.90
CA PHE A 184 -12.08 26.63 13.61
C PHE A 184 -11.15 25.77 14.47
N ALA A 185 -10.30 26.40 15.30
CA ALA A 185 -9.24 25.67 16.00
C ALA A 185 -9.81 24.66 17.01
N VAL A 186 -10.81 25.08 17.79
CA VAL A 186 -11.44 24.27 18.84
C VAL A 186 -12.70 23.61 18.29
N LYS A 187 -12.72 22.28 18.28
CA LYS A 187 -13.80 21.47 17.74
C LYS A 187 -14.85 21.20 18.83
N ASP A 188 -16.12 21.34 18.47
CA ASP A 188 -17.22 20.93 19.33
C ASP A 188 -17.36 19.39 19.39
N THR A 189 -18.23 18.88 20.26
CA THR A 189 -18.41 17.43 20.47
C THR A 189 -18.84 16.68 19.19
N ALA A 190 -19.66 17.30 18.33
CA ALA A 190 -20.10 16.70 17.08
C ALA A 190 -18.94 16.66 16.06
N GLU A 191 -18.16 17.74 15.99
CA GLU A 191 -16.96 17.83 15.16
C GLU A 191 -15.92 16.80 15.57
N ILE A 192 -15.63 16.70 16.88
CA ILE A 192 -14.72 15.69 17.44
C ILE A 192 -15.21 14.28 17.08
N THR A 193 -16.52 14.03 17.14
CA THR A 193 -17.09 12.73 16.75
C THR A 193 -16.83 12.42 15.27
N CYS A 194 -16.96 13.41 14.39
CA CYS A 194 -16.63 13.26 12.97
C CYS A 194 -15.14 12.96 12.76
N VAL A 195 -14.25 13.69 13.43
CA VAL A 195 -12.80 13.44 13.36
C VAL A 195 -12.45 12.05 13.90
N LYS A 196 -13.06 11.60 15.00
CA LYS A 196 -12.86 10.23 15.53
C LYS A 196 -13.31 9.16 14.54
N LYS A 197 -14.44 9.35 13.85
CA LYS A 197 -14.90 8.42 12.80
C LYS A 197 -13.96 8.38 11.61
N ALA A 198 -13.48 9.55 11.15
CA ALA A 198 -12.48 9.66 10.11
C ALA A 198 -11.17 8.94 10.51
N ALA A 199 -10.65 9.21 11.72
CA ALA A 199 -9.42 8.59 12.22
C ALA A 199 -9.55 7.07 12.38
N TYR A 200 -10.72 6.59 12.83
CA TYR A 200 -11.00 5.15 12.93
C TYR A 200 -11.02 4.48 11.56
N LEU A 201 -11.62 5.11 10.54
CA LEU A 201 -11.59 4.61 9.17
C LEU A 201 -10.17 4.59 8.62
N THR A 202 -9.45 5.70 8.73
CA THR A 202 -8.04 5.84 8.33
C THR A 202 -7.18 4.73 8.94
N SER A 203 -7.32 4.48 10.24
CA SER A 203 -6.58 3.43 10.95
C SER A 203 -6.96 2.03 10.48
N SER A 204 -8.25 1.81 10.26
CA SER A 204 -8.77 0.52 9.78
C SER A 204 -8.30 0.22 8.36
N VAL A 205 -8.21 1.22 7.48
CA VAL A 205 -7.68 1.06 6.12
C VAL A 205 -6.20 0.73 6.17
N LEU A 206 -5.40 1.47 6.94
CA LEU A 206 -3.97 1.18 7.07
C LEU A 206 -3.75 -0.25 7.60
N LYS A 207 -4.41 -0.60 8.71
CA LYS A 207 -4.22 -1.88 9.40
C LYS A 207 -4.81 -3.09 8.68
N ASN A 208 -6.04 -2.99 8.18
CA ASN A 208 -6.78 -4.15 7.67
C ASN A 208 -6.66 -4.32 6.16
N PHE A 209 -6.18 -3.31 5.44
CA PHE A 209 -6.04 -3.34 3.99
C PHE A 209 -4.60 -3.12 3.54
N VAL A 210 -4.00 -1.98 3.90
CA VAL A 210 -2.69 -1.61 3.35
C VAL A 210 -1.57 -2.49 3.87
N VAL A 211 -1.46 -2.71 5.18
CA VAL A 211 -0.44 -3.59 5.76
C VAL A 211 -0.52 -5.01 5.17
N PRO A 212 -1.68 -5.71 5.21
CA PRO A 212 -1.80 -7.03 4.60
C PRO A 212 -1.52 -7.05 3.09
N LYS A 213 -1.83 -5.95 2.38
CA LYS A 213 -1.54 -5.83 0.95
C LYS A 213 -0.05 -5.67 0.70
N LEU A 214 0.66 -4.86 1.49
CA LEU A 214 2.10 -4.69 1.39
C LEU A 214 2.82 -6.00 1.72
N GLU A 215 2.51 -6.63 2.85
CA GLU A 215 3.02 -7.95 3.24
C GLU A 215 2.86 -8.96 2.11
N LYS A 216 1.64 -9.09 1.58
CA LYS A 216 1.37 -10.00 0.46
C LYS A 216 2.16 -9.67 -0.81
N VAL A 217 2.36 -8.38 -1.12
CA VAL A 217 3.12 -7.96 -2.30
C VAL A 217 4.59 -8.32 -2.14
N ILE A 218 5.13 -8.16 -0.93
CA ILE A 218 6.51 -8.47 -0.57
C ILE A 218 6.71 -10.00 -0.57
N ASP A 219 5.88 -10.75 0.15
CA ASP A 219 5.95 -12.21 0.29
C ASP A 219 5.79 -12.95 -1.04
N GLU A 220 4.93 -12.46 -1.93
CA GLU A 220 4.68 -13.07 -3.25
C GLU A 220 5.61 -12.47 -4.35
N GLU A 221 6.58 -11.64 -3.98
CA GLU A 221 7.53 -10.95 -4.86
C GLU A 221 6.84 -10.28 -6.07
N LYS A 222 5.70 -9.64 -5.80
CA LYS A 222 4.88 -9.02 -6.84
C LYS A 222 5.40 -7.64 -7.23
N LYS A 223 5.37 -7.37 -8.53
CA LYS A 223 5.61 -6.04 -9.07
C LYS A 223 4.30 -5.24 -9.09
N VAL A 224 4.16 -4.32 -8.15
CA VAL A 224 3.01 -3.40 -8.04
C VAL A 224 3.55 -1.97 -7.97
N SER A 225 2.95 -1.04 -8.73
CA SER A 225 3.36 0.37 -8.69
C SER A 225 2.81 1.09 -7.45
N HIS A 226 3.46 2.18 -7.04
CA HIS A 226 2.93 3.04 -5.99
C HIS A 226 1.53 3.59 -6.36
N SER A 227 1.33 4.01 -7.61
CA SER A 227 0.04 4.45 -8.14
C SER A 227 -1.05 3.38 -8.05
N SER A 228 -0.73 2.11 -8.32
CA SER A 228 -1.70 1.01 -8.18
C SER A 228 -2.08 0.76 -6.72
N LEU A 229 -1.15 0.92 -5.77
CA LEU A 229 -1.44 0.82 -4.34
C LEU A 229 -2.29 1.99 -3.85
N MET A 230 -2.03 3.20 -4.37
CA MET A 230 -2.85 4.39 -4.14
C MET A 230 -4.30 4.14 -4.58
N ASP A 231 -4.53 3.75 -5.83
CA ASP A 231 -5.87 3.50 -6.39
C ASP A 231 -6.63 2.42 -5.59
N ASP A 232 -5.93 1.35 -5.22
CA ASP A 232 -6.50 0.26 -4.43
C ASP A 232 -6.90 0.74 -3.02
N THR A 233 -6.08 1.60 -2.42
CA THR A 233 -6.29 2.16 -1.08
C THR A 233 -7.42 3.18 -1.08
N GLU A 234 -7.49 4.04 -2.10
CA GLU A 234 -8.60 4.99 -2.29
C GLU A 234 -9.94 4.25 -2.38
N LYS A 235 -10.02 3.19 -3.18
CA LYS A 235 -11.21 2.33 -3.27
C LYS A 235 -11.58 1.67 -1.94
N ALA A 236 -10.61 1.43 -1.06
CA ALA A 236 -10.85 0.87 0.26
C ALA A 236 -11.35 1.93 1.27
N ILE A 237 -10.92 3.19 1.12
CA ILE A 237 -11.45 4.31 1.91
C ILE A 237 -12.90 4.58 1.54
N LEU A 238 -13.19 4.71 0.24
CA LEU A 238 -14.53 5.03 -0.28
C LEU A 238 -15.56 3.91 -0.05
N ASP A 239 -15.11 2.70 0.30
CA ASP A 239 -15.96 1.56 0.63
C ASP A 239 -15.60 1.00 2.03
N PRO A 240 -16.02 1.68 3.11
CA PRO A 240 -15.60 1.36 4.48
C PRO A 240 -16.00 -0.06 4.91
N LEU A 241 -17.01 -0.66 4.28
CA LEU A 241 -17.43 -2.03 4.55
C LEU A 241 -16.35 -3.06 4.17
N LYS A 242 -15.54 -2.79 3.13
CA LYS A 242 -14.42 -3.67 2.75
C LYS A 242 -13.40 -3.83 3.86
N VAL A 243 -13.25 -2.81 4.71
CA VAL A 243 -12.34 -2.82 5.86
C VAL A 243 -13.05 -3.04 7.19
N LYS A 244 -14.28 -3.58 7.15
CA LYS A 244 -15.12 -3.92 8.30
C LYS A 244 -15.54 -2.71 9.16
N VAL A 245 -15.59 -1.52 8.55
CA VAL A 245 -16.00 -0.27 9.21
C VAL A 245 -17.45 0.07 8.84
N LYS A 246 -18.32 0.21 9.85
CA LYS A 246 -19.73 0.55 9.66
C LYS A 246 -19.96 2.06 9.64
N LEU A 247 -19.48 2.72 8.60
CA LEU A 247 -19.76 4.13 8.31
C LEU A 247 -20.61 4.26 7.05
N LYS A 248 -21.37 5.36 6.94
CA LYS A 248 -22.14 5.68 5.74
C LYS A 248 -21.18 6.10 4.62
N PRO A 249 -21.14 5.40 3.46
CA PRO A 249 -20.23 5.73 2.37
C PRO A 249 -20.42 7.17 1.86
N ASP A 250 -21.65 7.67 1.80
CA ASP A 250 -21.96 9.04 1.34
C ASP A 250 -21.30 10.16 2.18
N ASN A 251 -20.88 9.84 3.41
CA ASN A 251 -20.20 10.79 4.29
C ASN A 251 -18.68 10.60 4.28
N VAL A 252 -18.16 9.63 3.53
CA VAL A 252 -16.74 9.27 3.52
C VAL A 252 -16.11 9.78 2.24
N ASP A 253 -14.90 10.31 2.38
CA ASP A 253 -14.07 10.72 1.26
C ASP A 253 -12.58 10.56 1.62
N ILE A 254 -11.69 10.69 0.64
CA ILE A 254 -10.26 10.78 0.88
C ILE A 254 -9.87 12.20 1.32
N CYS A 255 -8.81 12.33 2.11
CA CYS A 255 -8.24 13.65 2.40
C CYS A 255 -7.30 14.14 1.30
N TYR A 256 -6.64 13.20 0.63
CA TYR A 256 -5.71 13.37 -0.48
C TYR A 256 -5.45 11.96 -1.06
N PRO A 257 -4.98 11.82 -2.31
CA PRO A 257 -4.63 10.53 -2.88
C PRO A 257 -3.58 9.81 -2.01
N PRO A 258 -3.81 8.57 -1.53
CA PRO A 258 -2.89 7.88 -0.64
C PRO A 258 -1.45 7.84 -1.17
N VAL A 259 -0.49 8.16 -0.31
CA VAL A 259 0.91 8.30 -0.72
C VAL A 259 1.70 7.05 -0.37
N PHE A 260 2.33 6.46 -1.37
CA PHE A 260 3.27 5.34 -1.27
C PHE A 260 4.61 5.74 -1.89
N GLN A 261 5.70 5.55 -1.14
CA GLN A 261 7.04 5.90 -1.60
C GLN A 261 8.05 4.83 -1.18
N SER A 262 8.95 4.46 -2.08
CA SER A 262 10.06 3.54 -1.83
C SER A 262 11.17 3.73 -2.88
N GLY A 263 12.28 3.00 -2.75
CA GLY A 263 13.31 2.93 -3.79
C GLY A 263 14.14 4.20 -3.98
N GLY A 264 14.35 4.96 -2.90
CA GLY A 264 15.24 6.13 -2.88
C GLY A 264 14.59 7.44 -3.31
N LYS A 265 13.31 7.41 -3.73
CA LYS A 265 12.55 8.61 -4.13
C LYS A 265 11.49 8.93 -3.11
N PHE A 266 11.78 9.90 -2.26
CA PHE A 266 10.89 10.32 -1.18
C PHE A 266 10.60 11.81 -1.25
N ASP A 267 9.36 12.19 -0.95
CA ASP A 267 8.94 13.57 -0.73
C ASP A 267 8.00 13.61 0.47
N LEU A 268 8.43 14.24 1.57
CA LEU A 268 7.61 14.36 2.78
C LEU A 268 6.80 15.67 2.80
N LYS A 269 6.76 16.41 1.68
CA LYS A 269 5.88 17.57 1.56
C LYS A 269 4.42 17.11 1.51
N PRO A 270 3.47 17.90 2.04
CA PRO A 270 2.05 17.55 1.99
C PRO A 270 1.46 17.37 0.58
N GLY A 271 2.10 17.90 -0.46
CA GLY A 271 1.67 17.76 -1.85
C GLY A 271 2.32 16.59 -2.60
N ALA A 272 3.01 15.69 -1.89
CA ALA A 272 3.61 14.52 -2.51
C ALA A 272 2.54 13.57 -3.07
N SER A 273 2.88 12.88 -4.16
CA SER A 273 2.00 11.91 -4.82
C SER A 273 2.71 10.57 -5.04
N SER A 274 1.91 9.51 -5.15
CA SER A 274 2.40 8.18 -5.54
C SER A 274 2.78 8.19 -7.02
N ASN A 275 3.96 7.67 -7.36
CA ASN A 275 4.45 7.61 -8.75
C ASN A 275 4.15 6.24 -9.41
N ASP A 276 4.51 6.09 -10.69
CA ASP A 276 4.32 4.82 -11.42
C ASP A 276 5.47 3.81 -11.26
N GLU A 277 6.45 4.09 -10.40
CA GLU A 277 7.53 3.14 -10.13
C GLU A 277 7.02 1.97 -9.28
N TYR A 278 7.62 0.81 -9.48
CA TYR A 278 7.33 -0.36 -8.68
C TYR A 278 7.80 -0.19 -7.24
N LEU A 279 7.00 -0.70 -6.31
CA LEU A 279 7.37 -0.84 -4.91
C LEU A 279 8.72 -1.57 -4.82
N TYR A 280 9.65 -0.99 -4.07
CA TYR A 280 10.99 -1.48 -3.88
C TYR A 280 11.15 -1.98 -2.45
N TYR A 281 11.50 -3.26 -2.31
CA TYR A 281 11.54 -3.99 -1.04
C TYR A 281 12.70 -5.01 -1.00
N ASP A 282 13.77 -4.77 -1.76
CA ASP A 282 15.02 -5.53 -1.56
C ASP A 282 15.64 -5.18 -0.20
N SER A 283 16.71 -5.87 0.21
CA SER A 283 17.37 -5.58 1.47
C SER A 283 17.81 -4.11 1.62
N ALA A 284 17.78 -3.60 2.86
CA ALA A 284 18.00 -2.20 3.21
C ALA A 284 16.99 -1.21 2.59
N SER A 285 15.74 -1.62 2.39
CA SER A 285 14.68 -0.76 1.83
C SER A 285 13.80 -0.10 2.88
N VAL A 286 13.20 1.02 2.47
CA VAL A 286 12.26 1.79 3.27
C VAL A 286 11.01 2.06 2.43
N ILE A 287 9.84 1.87 3.03
CA ILE A 287 8.54 2.15 2.42
C ILE A 287 7.79 3.13 3.31
N ILE A 288 7.43 4.30 2.77
CA ILE A 288 6.55 5.26 3.44
C ILE A 288 5.13 5.09 2.90
N CYS A 289 4.17 5.01 3.81
CA CYS A 289 2.76 5.06 3.51
C CYS A 289 2.09 6.18 4.33
N ALA A 290 1.37 7.10 3.66
CA ALA A 290 0.56 8.12 4.30
C ALA A 290 -0.88 8.07 3.76
N ILE A 291 -1.84 7.97 4.67
CA ILE A 291 -3.26 7.80 4.36
C ILE A 291 -4.08 8.78 5.21
N GLY A 292 -5.03 9.47 4.58
CA GLY A 292 -6.02 10.29 5.27
C GLY A 292 -7.41 10.05 4.71
N SER A 293 -8.38 9.85 5.61
CA SER A 293 -9.80 9.82 5.25
C SER A 293 -10.56 10.94 5.95
N LYS A 294 -11.68 11.32 5.33
CA LYS A 294 -12.58 12.39 5.72
C LYS A 294 -13.94 11.78 6.05
N TYR A 295 -14.57 12.23 7.13
CA TYR A 295 -15.95 11.86 7.48
C TYR A 295 -16.80 13.10 7.76
N SER A 296 -17.90 13.26 7.01
CA SER A 296 -18.77 14.45 7.07
C SER A 296 -17.96 15.75 7.06
N SER A 297 -16.99 15.78 6.17
CA SER A 297 -16.03 16.86 5.94
C SER A 297 -14.85 17.04 6.89
N TYR A 298 -14.78 16.29 8.00
CA TYR A 298 -13.66 16.39 8.94
C TYR A 298 -12.56 15.39 8.60
N CYS A 299 -11.33 15.89 8.52
CA CYS A 299 -10.16 15.15 8.09
C CYS A 299 -9.48 14.39 9.23
N SER A 300 -8.74 13.36 8.84
CA SER A 300 -7.80 12.64 9.69
C SER A 300 -6.60 12.19 8.87
N ASN A 301 -5.49 11.87 9.53
CA ASN A 301 -4.25 11.48 8.88
C ASN A 301 -3.47 10.45 9.71
N VAL A 302 -2.83 9.52 9.02
CA VAL A 302 -1.81 8.62 9.59
C VAL A 302 -0.68 8.43 8.58
N ALA A 303 0.56 8.38 9.05
CA ALA A 303 1.69 7.96 8.23
C ALA A 303 2.58 6.98 9.00
N ARG A 304 3.02 5.93 8.31
CA ARG A 304 3.94 4.92 8.82
C ARG A 304 5.06 4.68 7.84
N THR A 305 6.20 4.31 8.39
CA THR A 305 7.35 3.85 7.63
C THR A 305 7.61 2.40 7.98
N TYR A 306 7.77 1.57 6.95
CA TYR A 306 8.11 0.16 7.06
C TYR A 306 9.56 -0.06 6.60
N LEU A 307 10.25 -0.92 7.30
CA LEU A 307 11.68 -1.18 7.18
C LEU A 307 11.86 -2.61 6.68
N ILE A 308 12.58 -2.82 5.57
CA ILE A 308 12.82 -4.15 4.98
C ILE A 308 14.32 -4.47 5.03
N ASP A 309 14.71 -5.49 5.79
CA ASP A 309 16.09 -5.80 6.17
C ASP A 309 16.90 -4.53 6.47
N ALA A 310 16.40 -3.71 7.41
CA ALA A 310 17.00 -2.41 7.67
C ALA A 310 18.44 -2.52 8.17
N THR A 311 19.29 -1.65 7.63
CA THR A 311 20.64 -1.44 8.16
C THR A 311 20.60 -0.84 9.57
N PRO A 312 21.68 -1.00 10.37
CA PRO A 312 21.77 -0.36 11.69
C PRO A 312 21.51 1.15 11.65
N THR A 313 21.94 1.84 10.59
CA THR A 313 21.71 3.27 10.38
C THR A 313 20.22 3.59 10.17
N GLN A 314 19.51 2.79 9.38
CA GLN A 314 18.07 2.95 9.15
C GLN A 314 17.27 2.67 10.43
N SER A 315 17.61 1.61 11.16
CA SER A 315 16.97 1.27 12.44
C SER A 315 17.19 2.35 13.49
N LYS A 316 18.43 2.83 13.68
CA LYS A 316 18.76 3.94 14.60
C LYS A 316 17.99 5.22 14.23
N ALA A 317 17.93 5.56 12.94
CA ALA A 317 17.21 6.74 12.47
C ALA A 317 15.71 6.64 12.74
N TYR A 318 15.10 5.46 12.53
CA TYR A 318 13.69 5.22 12.83
C TYR A 318 13.40 5.28 14.32
N GLU A 319 14.19 4.63 15.16
CA GLU A 319 14.03 4.68 16.62
C GLU A 319 14.15 6.10 17.17
N THR A 320 15.10 6.88 16.64
CA THR A 320 15.30 8.28 17.03
C THR A 320 14.10 9.14 16.59
N LEU A 321 13.60 8.94 15.36
CA LEU A 321 12.38 9.61 14.88
C LEU A 321 11.15 9.23 15.71
N LEU A 322 11.01 7.96 16.09
CA LEU A 322 9.92 7.47 16.93
C LEU A 322 9.92 8.17 18.30
N LYS A 323 11.07 8.21 18.97
CA LYS A 323 11.23 8.92 20.25
C LYS A 323 10.92 10.42 20.11
N ALA A 324 11.36 11.05 19.03
CA ALA A 324 11.11 12.47 18.77
C ALA A 324 9.61 12.74 18.51
N HIS A 325 8.93 11.85 17.77
CA HIS A 325 7.49 11.91 17.54
C HIS A 325 6.70 11.76 18.83
N GLU A 326 7.06 10.79 19.67
CA GLU A 326 6.43 10.57 20.99
C GLU A 326 6.64 11.76 21.93
N ALA A 327 7.85 12.34 21.97
CA ALA A 327 8.13 13.55 22.74
C ALA A 327 7.30 14.75 22.27
N ALA A 328 7.10 14.90 20.95
CA ALA A 328 6.23 15.94 20.41
C ALA A 328 4.76 15.71 20.82
N VAL A 329 4.24 14.49 20.67
CA VAL A 329 2.87 14.15 21.08
C VAL A 329 2.64 14.41 22.57
N GLU A 330 3.63 14.12 23.43
CA GLU A 330 3.56 14.37 24.87
C GLU A 330 3.41 15.86 25.22
N GLN A 331 3.89 16.76 24.36
CA GLN A 331 3.71 18.22 24.53
C GLN A 331 2.37 18.74 24.03
N VAL A 332 1.57 17.93 23.32
CA VAL A 332 0.24 18.30 22.85
C VAL A 332 -0.73 18.27 24.04
N LYS A 333 -0.70 19.32 24.86
CA LYS A 333 -1.50 19.44 26.08
C LYS A 333 -2.08 20.84 26.22
N PRO A 334 -3.26 21.01 26.84
CA PRO A 334 -3.81 22.33 27.11
C PRO A 334 -2.81 23.24 27.83
N GLY A 335 -2.71 24.50 27.38
CA GLY A 335 -1.84 25.51 27.97
C GLY A 335 -0.42 25.58 27.40
N ASN A 336 0.11 24.48 26.85
CA ASN A 336 1.44 24.45 26.22
C ASN A 336 1.48 25.33 24.96
N GLN A 337 2.65 25.89 24.65
CA GLN A 337 2.89 26.58 23.38
C GLN A 337 3.04 25.56 22.25
N MET A 338 2.54 25.90 21.05
CA MET A 338 2.72 25.06 19.85
C MET A 338 4.20 24.89 19.48
N SER A 339 5.05 25.88 19.77
CA SER A 339 6.50 25.83 19.59
C SER A 339 7.18 24.77 20.46
N ALA A 340 6.67 24.54 21.68
CA ALA A 340 7.18 23.51 22.59
C ALA A 340 7.05 22.09 22.01
N VAL A 341 6.01 21.83 21.21
CA VAL A 341 5.80 20.54 20.54
C VAL A 341 6.94 20.22 19.58
N TYR A 342 7.33 21.20 18.75
CA TYR A 342 8.45 21.03 17.82
C TYR A 342 9.79 21.00 18.55
N GLN A 343 9.99 21.84 19.57
CA GLN A 343 11.22 21.87 20.36
C GLN A 343 11.47 20.55 21.10
N ALA A 344 10.43 19.86 21.58
CA ALA A 344 10.59 18.55 22.19
C ALA A 344 11.11 17.49 21.20
N ALA A 345 10.65 17.51 19.95
CA ALA A 345 11.20 16.66 18.90
C ALA A 345 12.67 17.01 18.61
N VAL A 346 12.98 18.30 18.45
CA VAL A 346 14.36 18.78 18.20
C VAL A 346 15.31 18.33 19.31
N ALA A 347 14.91 18.50 20.58
CA ALA A 347 15.73 18.13 21.74
C ALA A 347 16.06 16.63 21.78
N VAL A 348 15.14 15.76 21.33
CA VAL A 348 15.41 14.32 21.22
C VAL A 348 16.42 14.03 20.12
N ILE A 349 16.25 14.62 18.94
CA ILE A 349 17.19 14.42 17.82
C ILE A 349 18.58 14.95 18.18
N GLU A 350 18.68 16.15 18.76
CA GLU A 350 19.96 16.74 19.21
C GLU A 350 20.69 15.87 20.24
N ARG A 351 19.94 15.22 21.14
CA ARG A 351 20.51 14.36 22.19
C ARG A 351 20.95 13.00 21.67
N ASP A 352 20.11 12.34 20.85
CA ASP A 352 20.27 10.92 20.51
C ASP A 352 20.97 10.71 19.15
N ALA A 353 20.82 11.64 18.21
CA ALA A 353 21.40 11.59 16.87
C ALA A 353 21.53 13.00 16.24
N PRO A 354 22.42 13.87 16.76
CA PRO A 354 22.56 15.27 16.30
C PRO A 354 22.89 15.37 14.81
N GLU A 355 23.52 14.34 14.24
CA GLU A 355 23.79 14.23 12.81
C GLU A 355 22.53 14.25 11.92
N LEU A 356 21.36 13.88 12.46
CA LEU A 356 20.07 13.85 11.75
C LEU A 356 19.30 15.16 11.85
N LEU A 357 19.75 16.14 12.63
CA LEU A 357 19.06 17.42 12.81
C LEU A 357 18.86 18.19 11.49
N PRO A 358 19.83 18.25 10.56
CA PRO A 358 19.62 18.88 9.25
C PRO A 358 18.52 18.21 8.42
N ASN A 359 18.32 16.91 8.63
CA ASN A 359 17.34 16.08 7.92
C ASN A 359 15.91 16.23 8.48
N LEU A 360 15.76 16.72 9.72
CA LEU A 360 14.46 16.87 10.37
C LEU A 360 13.54 17.85 9.63
N THR A 361 12.27 17.48 9.48
CA THR A 361 11.22 18.37 8.99
C THR A 361 11.20 19.67 9.80
N LYS A 362 10.88 20.81 9.17
CA LYS A 362 10.84 22.13 9.84
C LYS A 362 9.57 22.39 10.66
N SER A 363 8.75 21.36 10.83
CA SER A 363 7.48 21.37 11.53
C SER A 363 7.18 19.94 12.01
N ALA A 364 6.49 19.85 13.15
CA ALA A 364 5.91 18.63 13.70
C ALA A 364 4.43 18.46 13.29
N GLY A 365 3.97 19.18 12.25
CA GLY A 365 2.62 19.08 11.70
C GLY A 365 1.77 20.32 11.92
N THR A 366 0.44 20.17 11.85
CA THR A 366 -0.52 21.29 11.93
C THR A 366 -1.82 20.88 12.60
N GLY A 367 -2.67 21.85 12.92
CA GLY A 367 -4.08 21.58 13.16
C GLY A 367 -4.75 20.86 11.98
N ILE A 368 -5.75 20.06 12.28
CA ILE A 368 -6.56 19.30 11.31
C ILE A 368 -8.05 19.36 11.71
N GLY A 369 -8.92 19.46 10.72
CA GLY A 369 -10.35 19.62 10.91
C GLY A 369 -11.09 19.58 9.58
N LEU A 370 -11.88 20.62 9.28
CA LEU A 370 -12.47 20.80 7.95
C LEU A 370 -11.38 21.04 6.89
N GLU A 371 -10.29 21.67 7.30
CA GLU A 371 -9.07 21.78 6.53
C GLU A 371 -8.13 20.62 6.89
N PHE A 372 -7.53 19.97 5.90
CA PHE A 372 -6.48 18.98 6.15
C PHE A 372 -5.26 19.62 6.83
N ARG A 373 -5.00 20.90 6.52
CA ARG A 373 -3.89 21.67 7.08
C ARG A 373 -4.37 23.03 7.57
N GLU A 374 -4.61 23.16 8.87
CA GLU A 374 -4.93 24.45 9.50
C GLU A 374 -3.63 25.24 9.71
N SER A 375 -3.28 26.07 8.71
CA SER A 375 -1.98 26.77 8.65
C SER A 375 -1.67 27.68 9.84
N GLY A 376 -2.70 28.25 10.49
CA GLY A 376 -2.55 29.05 11.71
C GLY A 376 -2.14 28.25 12.95
N LEU A 377 -2.30 26.92 12.92
CA LEU A 377 -1.98 26.00 14.03
C LEU A 377 -0.77 25.12 13.69
N ASN A 378 0.22 25.67 13.00
CA ASN A 378 1.43 24.94 12.62
C ASN A 378 2.34 24.72 13.84
N LEU A 379 2.76 23.48 14.06
CA LEU A 379 3.63 23.04 15.14
C LEU A 379 5.10 23.24 14.74
N ASN A 380 5.59 24.48 14.83
CA ASN A 380 6.97 24.81 14.50
C ASN A 380 7.57 25.76 15.54
N ALA A 381 8.88 25.96 15.49
CA ALA A 381 9.63 26.76 16.46
C ALA A 381 9.17 28.22 16.63
N LYS A 382 8.38 28.78 15.70
CA LYS A 382 7.96 30.18 15.68
C LYS A 382 6.52 30.41 16.16
N ASN A 383 5.76 29.35 16.44
CA ASN A 383 4.34 29.48 16.78
C ASN A 383 4.12 29.42 18.29
N ASP A 384 3.98 30.57 18.92
CA ASP A 384 3.83 30.67 20.38
C ASP A 384 2.36 30.63 20.85
N ARG A 385 1.42 30.33 19.95
CA ARG A 385 0.00 30.13 20.31
C ARG A 385 -0.12 28.99 21.32
N ARG A 386 -1.07 29.13 22.24
CA ARG A 386 -1.35 28.12 23.25
C ARG A 386 -2.34 27.09 22.73
N ILE A 387 -2.06 25.83 23.04
CA ILE A 387 -2.93 24.70 22.76
C ILE A 387 -4.14 24.77 23.69
N LYS A 388 -5.35 24.60 23.15
CA LYS A 388 -6.61 24.58 23.88
C LYS A 388 -7.25 23.19 23.82
N GLN A 389 -8.00 22.84 24.85
CA GLN A 389 -8.86 21.64 24.82
C GLN A 389 -9.79 21.68 23.62
N GLY A 390 -10.02 20.53 22.98
CA GLY A 390 -10.85 20.41 21.78
C GLY A 390 -10.13 20.73 20.48
N MET A 391 -8.88 21.21 20.50
CA MET A 391 -8.05 21.27 19.31
C MET A 391 -7.69 19.86 18.83
N VAL A 392 -7.50 19.70 17.52
CA VAL A 392 -7.01 18.46 16.92
C VAL A 392 -5.84 18.76 16.01
N PHE A 393 -4.78 17.96 16.10
CA PHE A 393 -3.56 18.10 15.32
C PHE A 393 -3.26 16.84 14.51
N ASN A 394 -2.77 17.03 13.29
CA ASN A 394 -1.98 16.03 12.59
C ASN A 394 -0.53 16.22 13.03
N VAL A 395 -0.07 15.43 14.01
CA VAL A 395 1.32 15.46 14.50
C VAL A 395 2.16 14.61 13.56
N SER A 396 2.91 15.26 12.68
CA SER A 396 3.66 14.65 11.57
C SER A 396 5.12 15.10 11.61
N LEU A 397 6.03 14.15 11.76
CA LEU A 397 7.47 14.38 11.87
C LEU A 397 8.22 13.42 10.94
N GLY A 398 9.27 13.90 10.29
CA GLY A 398 10.05 13.07 9.37
C GLY A 398 11.51 13.47 9.25
N LEU A 399 12.31 12.57 8.70
CA LEU A 399 13.71 12.76 8.35
C LEU A 399 13.85 12.65 6.84
N HIS A 400 14.34 13.70 6.19
CA HIS A 400 14.55 13.76 4.75
C HIS A 400 15.98 13.35 4.37
N ASN A 401 16.15 12.65 3.25
CA ASN A 401 17.44 12.54 2.56
C ASN A 401 18.60 11.97 3.41
N VAL A 402 18.28 11.10 4.37
CA VAL A 402 19.27 10.41 5.22
C VAL A 402 20.10 9.47 4.35
N GLN A 403 21.42 9.47 4.54
CA GLN A 403 22.33 8.60 3.80
C GLN A 403 22.44 7.24 4.51
N ALA A 404 22.38 6.15 3.74
CA ALA A 404 22.65 4.81 4.22
C ALA A 404 23.94 4.28 3.59
N GLU A 405 24.64 3.41 4.31
CA GLU A 405 25.88 2.77 3.85
C GLU A 405 25.54 1.55 2.98
N THR A 406 25.05 1.79 1.76
CA THR A 406 24.70 0.72 0.81
C THR A 406 25.35 0.94 -0.56
N THR A 407 25.49 -0.15 -1.32
CA THR A 407 26.04 -0.12 -2.69
C THR A 407 24.99 0.17 -3.75
N SER A 408 23.70 0.05 -3.42
CA SER A 408 22.58 0.28 -4.34
C SER A 408 22.15 1.74 -4.30
N GLU A 409 22.15 2.41 -5.46
CA GLU A 409 21.67 3.79 -5.59
C GLU A 409 20.21 3.96 -5.12
N LYS A 410 19.38 2.89 -5.13
CA LYS A 410 18.00 2.93 -4.65
C LYS A 410 17.85 2.89 -3.13
N THR A 411 18.89 2.52 -2.39
CA THR A 411 18.87 2.44 -0.91
C THR A 411 19.88 3.37 -0.25
N LYS A 412 20.78 3.98 -1.03
CA LYS A 412 21.79 4.94 -0.57
C LYS A 412 21.20 6.17 0.11
N GLN A 413 20.03 6.61 -0.31
CA GLN A 413 19.30 7.70 0.32
C GLN A 413 17.90 7.24 0.69
N PHE A 414 17.46 7.54 1.91
CA PHE A 414 16.12 7.23 2.39
C PHE A 414 15.51 8.40 3.17
N SER A 415 14.21 8.32 3.38
CA SER A 415 13.49 9.22 4.28
C SER A 415 12.58 8.42 5.19
N LEU A 416 12.21 8.99 6.32
CA LEU A 416 11.31 8.38 7.31
C LEU A 416 10.20 9.37 7.66
N LEU A 417 8.99 8.87 7.87
CA LEU A 417 7.82 9.68 8.23
C LEU A 417 6.93 8.94 9.23
N LEU A 418 6.55 9.65 10.29
CA LEU A 418 5.52 9.24 11.24
C LEU A 418 4.49 10.36 11.37
N ALA A 419 3.20 10.00 11.27
CA ALA A 419 2.12 10.94 11.51
C ALA A 419 0.95 10.28 12.24
N ASP A 420 0.31 11.03 13.14
CA ASP A 420 -0.88 10.62 13.87
C ASP A 420 -1.86 11.78 14.04
N THR A 421 -3.16 11.44 14.09
CA THR A 421 -4.21 12.39 14.45
C THR A 421 -4.39 12.41 15.96
N VAL A 422 -4.19 13.57 16.58
CA VAL A 422 -4.12 13.74 18.04
C VAL A 422 -5.16 14.77 18.49
N LEU A 423 -6.11 14.33 19.31
CA LEU A 423 -7.11 15.19 19.95
C LEU A 423 -6.58 15.70 21.30
N VAL A 424 -6.72 16.99 21.55
CA VAL A 424 -6.44 17.58 22.86
C VAL A 424 -7.67 17.43 23.75
N ASN A 425 -7.52 16.76 24.88
CA ASN A 425 -8.57 16.57 25.88
C ASN A 425 -8.17 17.17 27.24
N GLU A 426 -9.04 17.06 28.23
CA GLU A 426 -8.80 17.59 29.59
C GLU A 426 -7.59 16.95 30.29
N ARG A 427 -7.27 15.71 29.92
CA ARG A 427 -6.19 14.91 30.53
C ARG A 427 -4.85 15.07 29.79
N GLY A 428 -4.82 15.84 28.69
CA GLY A 428 -3.67 15.99 27.81
C GLY A 428 -4.06 15.73 26.35
N HIS A 429 -3.67 14.56 25.83
CA HIS A 429 -3.95 14.16 24.46
C HIS A 429 -4.58 12.76 24.35
N GLU A 430 -5.23 12.50 23.21
CA GLU A 430 -5.72 11.20 22.78
C GLU A 430 -5.26 10.97 21.33
N ILE A 431 -4.48 9.90 21.10
CA ILE A 431 -4.04 9.51 19.76
C ILE A 431 -5.18 8.73 19.09
N LEU A 432 -5.89 9.36 18.16
CA LEU A 432 -7.05 8.76 17.50
C LEU A 432 -6.67 7.65 16.51
N THR A 433 -5.41 7.64 16.07
CA THR A 433 -4.82 6.65 15.15
C THR A 433 -3.94 5.61 15.85
N ALA A 434 -4.03 5.51 17.19
CA ALA A 434 -3.29 4.53 18.00
C ALA A 434 -3.40 3.06 17.56
N PRO A 435 -4.50 2.57 16.95
CA PRO A 435 -4.57 1.17 16.49
C PRO A 435 -3.53 0.77 15.44
N CYS A 436 -2.89 1.73 14.77
CA CYS A 436 -1.80 1.51 13.84
C CYS A 436 -0.47 1.55 14.59
N SER A 437 0.16 0.40 14.81
CA SER A 437 1.44 0.36 15.53
C SER A 437 2.53 1.15 14.80
N LYS A 438 3.44 1.70 15.59
CA LYS A 438 4.68 2.35 15.16
C LYS A 438 5.89 1.80 15.94
N ALA A 439 5.71 0.70 16.67
CA ALA A 439 6.82 0.05 17.36
C ALA A 439 7.70 -0.64 16.32
N VAL A 440 9.02 -0.63 16.53
CA VAL A 440 10.01 -1.17 15.58
C VAL A 440 9.67 -2.60 15.15
N LYS A 441 9.35 -3.48 16.12
CA LYS A 441 8.98 -4.88 15.88
C LYS A 441 7.75 -5.09 14.99
N ASP A 442 6.87 -4.08 14.90
CA ASP A 442 5.62 -4.17 14.13
C ASP A 442 5.75 -3.53 12.74
N VAL A 443 6.89 -2.90 12.44
CA VAL A 443 7.13 -2.22 11.15
C VAL A 443 8.40 -2.67 10.45
N ALA A 444 9.27 -3.41 11.12
CA ALA A 444 10.48 -4.00 10.58
C ALA A 444 10.21 -5.43 10.11
N TYR A 445 10.53 -5.70 8.85
CA TYR A 445 10.43 -7.00 8.21
C TYR A 445 11.83 -7.48 7.86
N SER A 446 12.11 -8.74 8.12
CA SER A 446 13.38 -9.39 7.80
C SER A 446 13.13 -10.64 6.99
N PHE A 447 13.89 -10.84 5.90
CA PHE A 447 13.82 -12.05 5.08
C PHE A 447 14.73 -13.17 5.57
N ASN A 448 15.61 -12.90 6.55
CA ASN A 448 16.50 -13.88 7.16
C ASN A 448 15.84 -14.47 8.42
N GLU A 449 15.47 -15.76 8.38
CA GLU A 449 14.99 -16.54 9.54
C GLU A 449 16.14 -16.91 10.52
N ASP A 450 16.92 -15.94 10.99
CA ASP A 450 18.02 -16.18 11.95
C ASP A 450 17.96 -15.34 13.25
N ASP A 451 16.87 -14.60 13.53
CA ASP A 451 16.73 -13.83 14.78
C ASP A 451 15.51 -14.29 15.61
N ASP A 452 15.66 -15.44 16.29
CA ASP A 452 14.90 -15.78 17.50
C ASP A 452 15.91 -15.91 18.67
N ASP A 453 16.65 -14.84 18.94
CA ASP A 453 17.42 -14.66 20.19
C ASP A 453 17.38 -13.19 20.62
N ALA A 454 16.16 -12.67 20.84
CA ALA A 454 15.98 -11.46 21.64
C ALA A 454 16.24 -11.80 23.11
N ALA A 455 17.51 -11.69 23.52
CA ALA A 455 17.94 -11.86 24.90
C ALA A 455 17.20 -10.89 25.85
N GLU A 456 16.44 -11.44 26.80
CA GLU A 456 15.99 -10.72 27.99
C GLU A 456 17.21 -10.25 28.80
N VAL A 457 17.47 -8.94 28.80
CA VAL A 457 18.45 -8.33 29.70
C VAL A 457 17.85 -8.24 31.11
N LYS A 458 18.21 -9.17 31.99
CA LYS A 458 18.11 -8.98 33.44
C LYS A 458 19.37 -8.27 33.94
N ILE A 459 19.17 -7.11 34.55
CA ILE A 459 20.19 -6.35 35.29
C ILE A 459 20.39 -7.00 36.65
N GLU A 460 21.60 -7.50 36.94
CA GLU A 460 22.12 -7.55 38.30
C GLU A 460 23.59 -7.12 38.36
N SER A 461 23.85 -6.22 39.30
CA SER A 461 25.13 -5.62 39.63
C SER A 461 25.92 -6.44 40.66
N LYS A 462 27.23 -6.67 40.44
CA LYS A 462 28.34 -6.28 41.35
C LYS A 462 29.68 -7.00 41.07
N THR A 463 30.68 -6.18 40.70
CA THR A 463 32.08 -6.08 41.20
C THR A 463 33.12 -7.23 41.18
N ILE A 464 34.26 -6.87 40.55
CA ILE A 464 35.70 -7.06 40.94
C ILE A 464 36.41 -8.37 40.53
N ALA A 465 37.33 -8.27 39.55
CA ALA A 465 38.80 -8.42 39.67
C ALA A 465 39.46 -8.93 38.37
N VAL A 466 40.48 -8.21 37.91
CA VAL A 466 41.55 -8.62 36.98
C VAL A 466 42.80 -8.74 37.89
N PRO A 467 43.75 -9.71 37.75
CA PRO A 467 44.78 -9.54 36.71
C PRO A 467 45.60 -10.76 36.17
N THR A 468 46.02 -10.57 34.91
CA THR A 468 47.35 -10.86 34.30
C THR A 468 47.95 -12.27 34.30
N LYS A 469 48.30 -12.77 33.10
CA LYS A 469 49.71 -12.99 32.70
C LYS A 469 49.87 -13.28 31.20
N ALA A 470 50.87 -12.65 30.60
CA ALA A 470 51.35 -12.87 29.24
C ALA A 470 52.50 -13.89 29.23
N THR A 471 52.58 -14.76 28.20
CA THR A 471 53.84 -15.37 27.72
C THR A 471 53.71 -15.90 26.28
N LEU A 472 54.43 -15.23 25.36
CA LEU A 472 55.34 -15.74 24.32
C LEU A 472 54.94 -16.90 23.37
N ARG A 473 54.70 -16.50 22.11
CA ARG A 473 55.24 -17.00 20.81
C ARG A 473 55.51 -18.50 20.65
N SER A 474 54.75 -19.12 19.75
CA SER A 474 55.28 -20.06 18.74
C SER A 474 54.54 -19.86 17.42
N ASP A 475 55.30 -19.62 16.35
CA ASP A 475 54.82 -19.59 14.97
C ASP A 475 54.10 -20.90 14.63
N ASN A 476 52.81 -20.78 14.31
CA ASN A 476 52.13 -21.69 13.41
C ASN A 476 51.18 -20.83 12.58
N GLN A 477 51.46 -20.79 11.29
CA GLN A 477 50.72 -19.99 10.31
C GLN A 477 49.34 -20.64 10.08
N GLU A 478 48.39 -20.40 11.00
CA GLU A 478 46.99 -20.74 10.77
C GLU A 478 46.42 -19.79 9.71
N MET A 479 46.15 -20.33 8.52
CA MET A 479 45.38 -19.61 7.50
C MET A 479 44.02 -19.24 8.08
N SER A 480 43.66 -17.95 8.03
CA SER A 480 42.36 -17.44 8.47
C SER A 480 41.22 -18.25 7.82
N LYS A 481 40.16 -18.51 8.61
CA LYS A 481 38.91 -19.16 8.14
C LYS A 481 38.33 -18.49 6.89
N GLU A 482 38.64 -17.21 6.67
CA GLU A 482 38.25 -16.44 5.50
C GLU A 482 39.06 -16.80 4.24
N GLU A 483 40.36 -17.07 4.38
CA GLU A 483 41.22 -17.50 3.26
C GLU A 483 40.87 -18.94 2.85
N LEU A 484 40.55 -19.82 3.81
CA LEU A 484 40.01 -21.17 3.54
C LEU A 484 38.66 -21.10 2.82
N ARG A 485 37.78 -20.14 3.18
CA ARG A 485 36.49 -19.93 2.52
C ARG A 485 36.68 -19.42 1.08
N ARG A 486 37.65 -18.52 0.87
CA ARG A 486 37.99 -17.97 -0.46
C ARG A 486 38.64 -19.01 -1.37
N GLN A 487 39.57 -19.81 -0.84
CA GLN A 487 40.19 -20.92 -1.56
C GLN A 487 39.16 -22.01 -1.90
N HIS A 488 38.25 -22.34 -0.99
CA HIS A 488 37.18 -23.31 -1.26
C HIS A 488 36.19 -22.80 -2.31
N GLN A 489 35.82 -21.51 -2.27
CA GLN A 489 34.97 -20.90 -3.31
C GLN A 489 35.67 -20.80 -4.67
N ALA A 490 36.98 -20.53 -4.70
CA ALA A 490 37.78 -20.50 -5.92
C ALA A 490 37.97 -21.91 -6.54
N GLU A 491 38.20 -22.92 -5.71
CA GLU A 491 38.29 -24.34 -6.12
C GLU A 491 36.96 -24.82 -6.71
N LEU A 492 35.83 -24.50 -6.06
CA LEU A 492 34.48 -24.78 -6.56
C LEU A 492 34.20 -24.07 -7.88
N ALA A 493 34.61 -22.81 -8.02
CA ALA A 493 34.46 -22.05 -9.27
C ALA A 493 35.31 -22.65 -10.41
N ARG A 494 36.52 -23.12 -10.09
CA ARG A 494 37.40 -23.80 -11.04
C ARG A 494 36.84 -25.15 -11.46
N GLN A 495 36.33 -25.97 -10.53
CA GLN A 495 35.68 -27.24 -10.85
C GLN A 495 34.43 -27.03 -11.73
N LYS A 496 33.63 -26.00 -11.45
CA LYS A 496 32.47 -25.64 -12.27
C LYS A 496 32.87 -25.19 -13.68
N ASN A 497 33.96 -24.43 -13.79
CA ASN A 497 34.49 -24.00 -15.08
C ASN A 497 35.13 -25.16 -15.85
N GLU A 498 35.78 -26.10 -15.18
CA GLU A 498 36.38 -27.29 -15.79
C GLU A 498 35.32 -28.31 -16.23
N GLU A 499 34.23 -28.48 -15.48
CA GLU A 499 33.06 -29.27 -15.87
C GLU A 499 32.33 -28.64 -17.07
N THR A 500 32.24 -27.30 -17.09
CA THR A 500 31.66 -26.55 -18.22
C THR A 500 32.55 -26.65 -19.46
N ALA A 501 33.87 -26.60 -19.31
CA ALA A 501 34.84 -26.81 -20.39
C ALA A 501 34.80 -28.25 -20.93
N ARG A 502 34.64 -29.27 -20.07
CA ARG A 502 34.43 -30.67 -20.49
C ARG A 502 33.13 -30.86 -21.26
N ARG A 503 32.05 -30.15 -20.90
CA ARG A 503 30.79 -30.15 -21.66
C ARG A 503 30.92 -29.49 -23.03
N LEU A 504 31.76 -28.47 -23.16
CA LEU A 504 32.07 -27.79 -24.42
C LEU A 504 33.03 -28.60 -25.32
N ALA A 505 33.98 -29.33 -24.74
CA ALA A 505 34.96 -30.13 -25.47
C ALA A 505 34.46 -31.52 -25.91
N GLY A 506 33.31 -31.98 -25.42
CA GLY A 506 32.73 -33.29 -25.76
C GLY A 506 32.03 -33.40 -27.12
N VAL A 507 32.07 -32.37 -27.97
CA VAL A 507 31.52 -32.40 -29.33
C VAL A 507 32.65 -32.75 -30.31
N GLY A 508 32.98 -34.03 -30.40
CA GLY A 508 33.99 -34.52 -31.34
C GLY A 508 34.05 -36.04 -31.46
N SER A 509 33.36 -36.54 -32.49
CA SER A 509 33.66 -37.77 -33.26
C SER A 509 33.81 -39.12 -32.53
N GLY A 510 32.86 -40.04 -32.76
CA GLY A 510 33.03 -41.47 -32.48
C GLY A 510 31.80 -42.31 -32.84
N SER A 511 31.90 -43.08 -33.91
CA SER A 511 30.91 -43.98 -34.51
C SER A 511 30.53 -45.20 -33.64
N GLY A 512 29.31 -45.73 -33.78
CA GLY A 512 29.00 -47.15 -33.52
C GLY A 512 27.85 -47.47 -32.56
N GLU A 513 26.66 -47.64 -33.14
CA GLU A 513 25.56 -48.57 -32.81
C GLU A 513 24.90 -48.61 -31.40
N GLY A 514 23.58 -48.35 -31.41
CA GLY A 514 22.65 -49.14 -30.59
C GLY A 514 21.91 -48.45 -29.43
N ARG A 515 21.42 -47.21 -29.58
CA ARG A 515 20.23 -46.69 -28.87
C ARG A 515 19.82 -45.33 -29.47
N GLY A 516 18.54 -45.21 -29.84
CA GLY A 516 18.02 -44.06 -30.61
C GLY A 516 18.38 -42.70 -29.99
N PRO A 517 18.73 -41.70 -30.82
CA PRO A 517 19.15 -40.40 -30.31
C PRO A 517 17.95 -39.70 -29.68
N ALA A 518 18.11 -39.25 -28.43
CA ALA A 518 17.33 -38.15 -27.90
C ALA A 518 17.60 -36.94 -28.79
N ARG A 519 16.66 -36.61 -29.69
CA ARG A 519 16.74 -35.41 -30.51
C ARG A 519 16.72 -34.18 -29.61
N ALA A 520 17.81 -33.42 -29.64
CA ALA A 520 17.76 -31.99 -29.46
C ALA A 520 17.03 -31.38 -30.67
N SER A 521 15.79 -30.96 -30.50
CA SER A 521 15.08 -30.10 -31.46
C SER A 521 14.04 -29.27 -30.70
N ASN A 522 14.47 -28.13 -30.15
CA ASN A 522 13.61 -27.17 -29.46
C ASN A 522 13.02 -26.19 -30.49
N GLU A 523 12.39 -26.73 -31.53
CA GLU A 523 11.81 -25.95 -32.63
C GLU A 523 10.29 -25.86 -32.42
N LEU A 524 9.76 -24.64 -32.32
CA LEU A 524 8.34 -24.35 -32.09
C LEU A 524 7.51 -24.72 -33.33
N VAL A 525 7.21 -26.00 -33.51
CA VAL A 525 6.46 -26.51 -34.67
C VAL A 525 5.03 -26.89 -34.25
N ALA A 526 4.06 -26.06 -34.63
CA ALA A 526 2.62 -26.33 -34.42
C ALA A 526 2.09 -27.41 -35.38
N TYR A 527 2.43 -27.32 -36.67
CA TYR A 527 2.05 -28.28 -37.70
C TYR A 527 3.28 -28.68 -38.50
N LYS A 528 3.43 -29.98 -38.80
CA LYS A 528 4.60 -30.50 -39.52
C LYS A 528 4.46 -30.37 -41.03
N ASN A 529 3.25 -30.51 -41.57
CA ASN A 529 2.96 -30.34 -42.99
C ASN A 529 1.76 -29.41 -43.20
N VAL A 530 1.71 -28.76 -44.37
CA VAL A 530 0.59 -27.88 -44.76
C VAL A 530 -0.74 -28.64 -44.82
N ASN A 531 -0.72 -29.92 -45.19
CA ASN A 531 -1.90 -30.78 -45.23
C ASN A 531 -2.48 -31.12 -43.85
N ASP A 532 -1.71 -30.89 -42.77
CA ASP A 532 -2.15 -31.16 -41.40
C ASP A 532 -2.96 -29.98 -40.81
N VAL A 533 -2.93 -28.82 -41.47
CA VAL A 533 -3.69 -27.63 -41.06
C VAL A 533 -5.17 -27.85 -41.41
N PRO A 534 -6.11 -27.68 -40.45
CA PRO A 534 -7.53 -27.89 -40.71
C PRO A 534 -8.04 -27.03 -41.86
N PHE A 535 -8.65 -27.65 -42.87
CA PHE A 535 -9.32 -26.92 -43.95
C PHE A 535 -10.70 -26.45 -43.47
N VAL A 536 -10.86 -25.15 -43.34
CA VAL A 536 -12.11 -24.51 -42.87
C VAL A 536 -12.67 -23.67 -44.01
N ARG A 537 -13.95 -23.85 -44.35
CA ARG A 537 -14.63 -23.09 -45.41
C ARG A 537 -14.83 -21.61 -45.07
N ASP A 538 -15.00 -21.31 -43.78
CA ASP A 538 -15.22 -19.96 -43.28
C ASP A 538 -13.91 -19.37 -42.72
N LEU A 539 -13.48 -18.23 -43.27
CA LEU A 539 -12.25 -17.52 -42.89
C LEU A 539 -12.43 -16.77 -41.56
N VAL A 540 -12.51 -17.52 -40.46
CA VAL A 540 -12.73 -17.02 -39.10
C VAL A 540 -11.57 -17.43 -38.20
N ILE A 541 -11.19 -16.58 -37.23
CA ILE A 541 -10.15 -16.90 -36.25
C ILE A 541 -10.58 -18.10 -35.41
N GLN A 542 -9.68 -19.10 -35.30
CA GLN A 542 -9.91 -20.31 -34.53
C GLN A 542 -8.72 -20.64 -33.64
N VAL A 543 -8.99 -21.34 -32.53
CA VAL A 543 -7.96 -21.79 -31.59
C VAL A 543 -7.96 -23.31 -31.59
N ASP A 544 -6.86 -23.91 -32.04
CA ASP A 544 -6.64 -25.35 -31.94
C ASP A 544 -5.92 -25.67 -30.63
N GLN A 545 -6.67 -26.21 -29.67
CA GLN A 545 -6.13 -26.63 -28.38
C GLN A 545 -5.26 -27.89 -28.48
N LYS A 546 -5.46 -28.74 -29.50
CA LYS A 546 -4.71 -30.01 -29.65
C LYS A 546 -3.29 -29.78 -30.14
N ASN A 547 -3.13 -28.88 -31.13
CA ASN A 547 -1.83 -28.52 -31.70
C ASN A 547 -1.28 -27.19 -31.17
N GLU A 548 -1.91 -26.65 -30.12
CA GLU A 548 -1.48 -25.45 -29.39
C GLU A 548 -1.27 -24.23 -30.30
N ALA A 549 -2.16 -24.08 -31.28
CA ALA A 549 -2.03 -23.12 -32.37
C ALA A 549 -3.25 -22.21 -32.47
N VAL A 550 -3.01 -20.96 -32.86
CA VAL A 550 -4.03 -19.99 -33.24
C VAL A 550 -4.04 -19.88 -34.75
N LEU A 551 -5.17 -20.19 -35.39
CA LEU A 551 -5.34 -20.12 -36.84
C LEU A 551 -5.90 -18.76 -37.22
N LEU A 552 -5.14 -17.98 -38.00
CA LEU A 552 -5.48 -16.63 -38.41
C LEU A 552 -5.75 -16.55 -39.92
N PRO A 553 -6.85 -15.94 -40.37
CA PRO A 553 -7.10 -15.73 -41.78
C PRO A 553 -6.24 -14.58 -42.32
N ILE A 554 -5.23 -14.88 -43.12
CA ILE A 554 -4.32 -13.90 -43.74
C ILE A 554 -4.38 -14.09 -45.26
N TYR A 555 -4.75 -13.02 -45.99
CA TYR A 555 -4.85 -13.01 -47.46
C TYR A 555 -5.61 -14.21 -48.06
N GLY A 556 -6.73 -14.61 -47.44
CA GLY A 556 -7.58 -15.69 -47.95
C GLY A 556 -7.12 -17.11 -47.57
N SER A 557 -6.07 -17.25 -46.76
CA SER A 557 -5.56 -18.54 -46.26
C SER A 557 -5.54 -18.57 -44.73
N MET A 558 -5.76 -19.74 -44.14
CA MET A 558 -5.64 -19.94 -42.69
C MET A 558 -4.19 -20.23 -42.32
N VAL A 559 -3.58 -19.32 -41.56
CA VAL A 559 -2.16 -19.39 -41.16
C VAL A 559 -2.06 -19.77 -39.68
N PRO A 560 -1.42 -20.90 -39.33
CA PRO A 560 -1.25 -21.32 -37.95
C PRO A 560 -0.08 -20.60 -37.25
N PHE A 561 -0.33 -20.08 -36.05
CA PHE A 561 0.69 -19.54 -35.15
C PHE A 561 0.70 -20.32 -33.84
N HIS A 562 1.85 -20.87 -33.43
CA HIS A 562 1.96 -21.51 -32.12
C HIS A 562 1.69 -20.51 -30.99
N VAL A 563 0.96 -20.90 -29.95
CA VAL A 563 0.51 -19.96 -28.90
C VAL A 563 1.67 -19.27 -28.16
N SER A 564 2.84 -19.92 -28.05
CA SER A 564 4.04 -19.32 -27.44
C SER A 564 4.62 -18.14 -28.24
N THR A 565 4.24 -17.97 -29.51
CA THR A 565 4.61 -16.79 -30.32
C THR A 565 3.72 -15.58 -30.03
N VAL A 566 2.58 -15.77 -29.35
CA VAL A 566 1.61 -14.71 -29.04
C VAL A 566 1.97 -14.04 -27.71
N LYS A 567 2.31 -12.74 -27.76
CA LYS A 567 2.64 -11.90 -26.61
C LYS A 567 1.39 -11.51 -25.81
N SER A 568 0.39 -10.95 -26.49
CA SER A 568 -0.83 -10.46 -25.86
C SER A 568 -1.97 -10.37 -26.87
N VAL A 569 -3.21 -10.51 -26.40
CA VAL A 569 -4.42 -10.33 -27.19
C VAL A 569 -5.37 -9.39 -26.48
N THR A 570 -5.87 -8.40 -27.21
CA THR A 570 -6.80 -7.36 -26.74
C THR A 570 -8.03 -7.32 -27.63
N SER A 571 -9.19 -7.02 -27.05
CA SER A 571 -10.45 -6.84 -27.78
C SER A 571 -11.08 -5.51 -27.41
N HIS A 572 -11.50 -4.73 -28.41
CA HIS A 572 -12.25 -3.49 -28.25
C HIS A 572 -13.65 -3.66 -28.85
N GLN A 573 -14.68 -3.11 -28.21
CA GLN A 573 -16.06 -3.17 -28.70
C GLN A 573 -16.59 -1.76 -28.92
N ASP A 574 -16.96 -1.44 -30.16
CA ASP A 574 -17.70 -0.24 -30.52
C ASP A 574 -19.18 -0.60 -30.79
N ASN A 575 -20.10 0.36 -30.71
CA ASN A 575 -21.57 0.15 -30.83
C ASN A 575 -22.05 -0.63 -32.08
N ARG A 576 -21.19 -0.91 -33.08
CA ARG A 576 -21.52 -1.68 -34.29
C ARG A 576 -20.48 -2.73 -34.73
N THR A 577 -19.27 -2.76 -34.15
CA THR A 577 -18.19 -3.70 -34.54
C THR A 577 -17.24 -4.00 -33.38
N CYS A 578 -16.70 -5.22 -33.33
CA CYS A 578 -15.62 -5.60 -32.41
C CYS A 578 -14.28 -5.68 -33.14
N THR A 579 -13.21 -5.21 -32.51
CA THR A 579 -11.84 -5.27 -33.02
C THR A 579 -10.99 -6.16 -32.13
N ILE A 580 -10.39 -7.21 -32.69
CA ILE A 580 -9.45 -8.11 -32.02
C ILE A 580 -8.04 -7.74 -32.49
N ARG A 581 -7.13 -7.51 -31.55
CA ARG A 581 -5.73 -7.18 -31.83
C ARG A 581 -4.82 -8.18 -31.13
N ILE A 582 -3.95 -8.83 -31.91
CA ILE A 582 -3.02 -9.86 -31.46
C ILE A 582 -1.61 -9.36 -31.67
N PHE A 583 -0.81 -9.37 -30.61
CA PHE A 583 0.59 -9.00 -30.60
C PHE A 583 1.45 -10.24 -30.49
N PHE A 584 2.54 -10.30 -31.25
CA PHE A 584 3.47 -11.42 -31.26
C PHE A 584 4.83 -11.05 -30.68
N ASN A 585 5.58 -12.05 -30.26
CA ASN A 585 6.96 -11.93 -29.83
C ASN A 585 7.85 -11.75 -31.07
N VAL A 586 8.61 -10.65 -31.11
CA VAL A 586 9.54 -10.34 -32.21
C VAL A 586 10.96 -10.13 -31.67
N PRO A 587 12.01 -10.60 -32.37
CA PRO A 587 13.39 -10.39 -31.95
C PRO A 587 13.76 -8.90 -31.87
N GLY A 588 14.61 -8.51 -30.90
CA GLY A 588 15.14 -7.14 -30.78
C GLY A 588 14.34 -6.16 -29.92
N MET A 589 13.26 -6.60 -29.26
CA MET A 589 12.55 -5.78 -28.25
C MET A 589 13.26 -5.88 -26.89
N PRO A 590 13.41 -4.78 -26.12
CA PRO A 590 14.25 -4.69 -24.91
C PRO A 590 13.83 -5.58 -23.72
N PHE A 591 12.82 -6.43 -23.89
CA PHE A 591 12.28 -7.34 -22.87
C PHE A 591 12.01 -8.78 -23.38
N SER A 592 12.57 -9.18 -24.53
CA SER A 592 12.36 -10.54 -25.06
C SER A 592 13.57 -11.43 -24.79
N ASN A 593 13.48 -12.28 -23.77
CA ASN A 593 14.53 -13.24 -23.39
C ASN A 593 14.36 -14.59 -24.12
N ASP A 594 13.98 -14.55 -25.40
CA ASP A 594 13.74 -15.77 -26.20
C ASP A 594 14.87 -15.99 -27.20
N SER A 595 15.88 -16.73 -26.77
CA SER A 595 16.88 -17.38 -27.64
C SER A 595 16.29 -18.45 -28.59
N LYS A 596 14.96 -18.61 -28.59
CA LYS A 596 14.21 -19.63 -29.35
C LYS A 596 13.63 -19.16 -30.69
N LEU A 597 13.69 -17.86 -31.00
CA LEU A 597 13.04 -17.24 -32.18
C LEU A 597 14.05 -16.63 -33.18
N ASN A 598 15.30 -17.07 -33.16
CA ASN A 598 16.37 -16.51 -34.00
C ASN A 598 16.47 -17.21 -35.36
N SER A 599 15.52 -16.95 -36.25
CA SER A 599 15.69 -17.24 -37.68
C SER A 599 16.26 -15.99 -38.36
N GLN A 600 17.58 -15.94 -38.54
CA GLN A 600 18.25 -14.84 -39.26
C GLN A 600 17.67 -14.73 -40.69
N GLY A 601 17.10 -13.57 -41.02
CA GLY A 601 16.54 -13.29 -42.36
C GLY A 601 15.04 -13.52 -42.54
N ALA A 602 14.29 -13.96 -41.51
CA ALA A 602 12.84 -14.14 -41.60
C ALA A 602 12.05 -12.82 -41.37
N ILE A 603 10.85 -12.73 -41.95
CA ILE A 603 9.90 -11.62 -41.70
C ILE A 603 9.04 -11.98 -40.48
N TYR A 604 9.02 -11.11 -39.48
CA TYR A 604 8.26 -11.30 -38.24
C TYR A 604 6.98 -10.46 -38.24
N LEU A 605 5.84 -11.09 -37.97
CA LEU A 605 4.57 -10.41 -37.75
C LEU A 605 4.59 -9.82 -36.33
N LYS A 606 4.56 -8.49 -36.17
CA LYS A 606 4.55 -7.84 -34.85
C LYS A 606 3.16 -7.74 -34.24
N GLU A 607 2.19 -7.36 -35.07
CA GLU A 607 0.82 -7.08 -34.67
C GLU A 607 -0.12 -7.38 -35.84
N ILE A 608 -1.28 -7.95 -35.54
CA ILE A 608 -2.38 -8.11 -36.49
C ILE A 608 -3.70 -7.69 -35.84
N THR A 609 -4.52 -6.98 -36.59
CA THR A 609 -5.82 -6.47 -36.13
C THR A 609 -6.93 -6.98 -37.05
N PHE A 610 -7.94 -7.61 -36.48
CA PHE A 610 -9.14 -8.08 -37.15
C PHE A 610 -10.37 -7.31 -36.67
N ARG A 611 -11.29 -6.99 -37.59
CA ARG A 611 -12.58 -6.37 -37.27
C ARG A 611 -13.71 -7.33 -37.60
N SER A 612 -14.61 -7.56 -36.65
CA SER A 612 -15.75 -8.46 -36.77
C SER A 612 -17.05 -7.76 -36.37
N LYS A 613 -18.18 -8.22 -36.94
CA LYS A 613 -19.53 -7.82 -36.53
C LYS A 613 -20.12 -8.74 -35.45
N ASP A 614 -19.41 -9.83 -35.11
CA ASP A 614 -19.84 -10.80 -34.09
C ASP A 614 -19.09 -10.57 -32.75
N PRO A 615 -19.73 -9.91 -31.76
CA PRO A 615 -19.14 -9.64 -30.45
C PRO A 615 -19.03 -10.90 -29.56
N ARG A 616 -19.81 -11.95 -29.83
CA ARG A 616 -19.78 -13.19 -29.05
C ARG A 616 -18.57 -14.03 -29.43
N HIS A 617 -18.38 -14.27 -30.73
CA HIS A 617 -17.24 -15.02 -31.24
C HIS A 617 -15.90 -14.37 -30.90
N SER A 618 -15.83 -13.04 -30.98
CA SER A 618 -14.62 -12.28 -30.63
C SER A 618 -14.22 -12.42 -29.16
N SER A 619 -15.21 -12.36 -28.25
CA SER A 619 -14.97 -12.54 -26.81
C SER A 619 -14.53 -13.97 -26.48
N GLU A 620 -15.15 -14.96 -27.12
CA GLU A 620 -14.83 -16.39 -26.96
C GLU A 620 -13.40 -16.70 -27.41
N VAL A 621 -13.01 -16.28 -28.62
CA VAL A 621 -11.67 -16.50 -29.17
C VAL A 621 -10.58 -15.87 -28.29
N VAL A 622 -10.79 -14.63 -27.82
CA VAL A 622 -9.83 -13.95 -26.94
C VAL A 622 -9.65 -14.73 -25.63
N GLN A 623 -10.73 -15.27 -25.07
CA GLN A 623 -10.68 -16.08 -23.86
C GLN A 623 -9.98 -17.43 -24.10
N GLN A 624 -10.25 -18.09 -25.23
CA GLN A 624 -9.61 -19.35 -25.60
C GLN A 624 -8.09 -19.17 -25.79
N ILE A 625 -7.65 -18.11 -26.50
CA ILE A 625 -6.22 -17.78 -26.67
C ILE A 625 -5.54 -17.52 -25.32
N LYS A 626 -6.17 -16.72 -24.44
CA LYS A 626 -5.63 -16.44 -23.10
C LYS A 626 -5.50 -17.69 -22.23
N THR A 627 -6.49 -18.58 -22.31
CA THR A 627 -6.53 -19.82 -21.54
C THR A 627 -5.44 -20.79 -22.00
N LEU A 628 -5.35 -21.01 -23.32
CA LEU A 628 -4.34 -21.89 -23.93
C LEU A 628 -2.91 -21.41 -23.63
N ARG A 629 -2.66 -20.09 -23.72
CA ARG A 629 -1.35 -19.52 -23.37
C ARG A 629 -0.97 -19.79 -21.91
N ARG A 630 -1.90 -19.64 -20.97
CA ARG A 630 -1.66 -19.90 -19.55
C ARG A 630 -1.35 -21.37 -19.29
N GLN A 631 -2.07 -22.29 -19.94
CA GLN A 631 -1.85 -23.72 -19.82
C GLN A 631 -0.47 -24.14 -20.34
N VAL A 632 -0.08 -23.67 -21.53
CA VAL A 632 1.22 -23.99 -22.13
C VAL A 632 2.38 -23.41 -21.31
N ALA A 633 2.29 -22.15 -20.86
CA ALA A 633 3.31 -21.54 -20.02
C ALA A 633 3.49 -22.25 -18.66
N SER A 634 2.38 -22.64 -18.02
CA SER A 634 2.42 -23.40 -16.76
C SER A 634 3.09 -24.76 -16.94
N ARG A 635 2.78 -25.47 -18.03
CA ARG A 635 3.36 -26.78 -18.33
C ARG A 635 4.85 -26.68 -18.68
N GLU A 636 5.26 -25.63 -19.39
CA GLU A 636 6.68 -25.39 -19.70
C GLU A 636 7.49 -25.04 -18.44
N SER A 637 6.94 -24.22 -17.52
CA SER A 637 7.56 -23.95 -16.21
C SER A 637 7.74 -25.22 -15.39
N GLU A 638 6.69 -26.04 -15.27
CA GLU A 638 6.73 -27.30 -14.53
C GLU A 638 7.75 -28.28 -15.13
N ARG A 639 7.85 -28.34 -16.46
CA ARG A 639 8.84 -29.17 -17.16
C ARG A 639 10.27 -28.63 -16.96
N ALA A 640 10.47 -27.31 -16.99
CA ALA A 640 11.76 -26.69 -16.73
C ALA A 640 12.22 -26.93 -15.28
N GLU A 641 11.32 -26.79 -14.32
CA GLU A 641 11.60 -27.05 -12.91
C GLU A 641 11.95 -28.52 -12.67
N ARG A 642 11.23 -29.47 -13.29
CA ARG A 642 11.55 -30.90 -13.21
C ARG A 642 12.86 -31.27 -13.89
N ALA A 643 13.25 -30.59 -14.97
CA ALA A 643 14.51 -30.83 -15.68
C ALA A 643 15.75 -30.44 -14.86
N THR A 644 15.59 -29.62 -13.81
CA THR A 644 16.68 -29.19 -12.92
C THR A 644 16.85 -30.09 -11.67
N LEU A 645 16.15 -31.22 -11.60
CA LEU A 645 16.24 -32.17 -10.50
C LEU A 645 17.35 -33.20 -10.75
N VAL A 646 18.14 -33.48 -9.71
CA VAL A 646 19.12 -34.56 -9.71
C VAL A 646 18.37 -35.90 -9.66
N THR A 647 18.64 -36.81 -10.60
CA THR A 647 18.03 -38.16 -10.61
C THR A 647 18.46 -38.96 -9.39
N GLN A 648 17.49 -39.39 -8.58
CA GLN A 648 17.73 -40.20 -7.38
C GLN A 648 17.50 -41.70 -7.63
N GLU A 649 18.10 -42.53 -6.78
CA GLU A 649 17.83 -43.97 -6.75
C GLU A 649 16.35 -44.24 -6.43
N LYS A 650 15.83 -45.42 -6.80
CA LYS A 650 14.44 -45.81 -6.52
C LYS A 650 14.32 -46.44 -5.12
N LEU A 651 13.19 -46.21 -4.45
CA LEU A 651 12.95 -46.72 -3.10
C LEU A 651 12.78 -48.25 -3.12
N GLN A 652 13.56 -48.94 -2.31
CA GLN A 652 13.51 -50.38 -2.09
C GLN A 652 12.53 -50.68 -0.96
N ILE A 653 11.37 -51.23 -1.34
CA ILE A 653 10.29 -51.55 -0.41
C ILE A 653 10.66 -52.84 0.36
N GLY A 654 10.65 -52.79 1.69
CA GLY A 654 10.94 -53.94 2.54
C GLY A 654 9.88 -55.05 2.42
N ASN A 655 10.31 -56.31 2.40
CA ASN A 655 9.41 -57.48 2.39
C ASN A 655 8.75 -57.70 3.76
N ASN A 656 7.49 -58.15 3.74
CA ASN A 656 6.51 -58.35 4.83
C ASN A 656 6.93 -59.20 6.06
N ARG A 657 8.22 -59.51 6.26
CA ARG A 657 8.73 -60.32 7.40
C ARG A 657 9.28 -59.50 8.57
N MET A 658 9.51 -58.20 8.39
CA MET A 658 9.97 -57.30 9.45
C MET A 658 8.82 -56.36 9.83
N LYS A 659 8.53 -56.20 11.11
CA LYS A 659 7.47 -55.31 11.60
C LYS A 659 7.78 -53.87 11.16
N MET A 660 7.21 -53.44 10.04
CA MET A 660 7.47 -52.13 9.42
C MET A 660 7.10 -51.01 10.40
N MET A 661 8.05 -50.10 10.63
CA MET A 661 7.80 -48.93 11.46
C MET A 661 7.03 -47.90 10.64
N LYS A 662 5.79 -47.63 11.06
CA LYS A 662 4.90 -46.66 10.43
C LYS A 662 4.45 -45.61 11.46
N LEU A 663 4.44 -44.35 11.04
CA LEU A 663 3.78 -43.26 11.73
C LEU A 663 2.49 -42.94 10.95
N SER A 664 1.35 -43.14 11.59
CA SER A 664 0.04 -42.87 10.99
C SER A 664 -0.49 -41.50 11.38
N ASP A 665 -1.43 -41.00 10.58
CA ASP A 665 -2.18 -39.77 10.84
C ASP A 665 -1.31 -38.50 10.88
N VAL A 666 -0.28 -38.47 10.03
CA VAL A 666 0.69 -37.38 9.98
C VAL A 666 0.38 -36.44 8.82
N TRP A 667 0.52 -35.14 9.06
CA TRP A 667 0.44 -34.11 8.03
C TRP A 667 1.82 -33.83 7.44
N ILE A 668 1.89 -33.52 6.13
CA ILE A 668 3.14 -33.14 5.45
C ILE A 668 3.19 -31.64 5.13
N ARG A 669 4.37 -31.02 5.27
CA ARG A 669 4.70 -29.70 4.69
C ARG A 669 5.95 -29.83 3.80
N PRO A 670 5.97 -29.21 2.61
CA PRO A 670 4.84 -28.52 1.98
C PRO A 670 3.70 -29.48 1.61
N ALA A 671 2.47 -28.98 1.58
CA ALA A 671 1.30 -29.78 1.25
C ALA A 671 1.24 -30.12 -0.26
N PHE A 672 0.65 -31.26 -0.60
CA PHE A 672 0.34 -31.60 -2.00
C PHE A 672 -0.64 -30.57 -2.60
N GLY A 673 -0.38 -30.11 -3.83
CA GLY A 673 -1.21 -29.12 -4.51
C GLY A 673 -2.46 -29.75 -5.12
N GLY A 674 -3.64 -29.13 -4.94
CA GLY A 674 -4.90 -29.56 -5.55
C GLY A 674 -6.14 -28.88 -4.92
N ARG A 675 -7.29 -28.85 -5.61
CA ARG A 675 -8.57 -28.30 -5.10
C ARG A 675 -9.29 -29.24 -4.11
N GLY A 676 -8.56 -30.08 -3.40
CA GLY A 676 -9.10 -31.08 -2.47
C GLY A 676 -8.94 -30.69 -1.00
N ARG A 677 -9.79 -31.23 -0.12
CA ARG A 677 -9.59 -31.16 1.34
C ARG A 677 -8.27 -31.84 1.70
N LYS A 678 -7.48 -31.23 2.61
CA LYS A 678 -6.22 -31.80 3.10
C LYS A 678 -6.49 -33.14 3.80
N LEU A 679 -5.68 -34.16 3.50
CA LEU A 679 -5.78 -35.50 4.08
C LEU A 679 -4.51 -35.81 4.89
N THR A 680 -4.67 -36.50 6.02
CA THR A 680 -3.55 -37.09 6.77
C THR A 680 -3.03 -38.33 6.04
N GLY A 681 -1.74 -38.62 6.18
CA GLY A 681 -1.08 -39.76 5.55
C GLY A 681 -0.25 -40.59 6.51
N ASN A 682 0.34 -41.66 5.98
CA ASN A 682 1.23 -42.56 6.71
C ASN A 682 2.67 -42.35 6.23
N LEU A 683 3.61 -42.20 7.18
CA LEU A 683 5.04 -42.20 6.91
C LEU A 683 5.63 -43.58 7.27
N GLU A 684 6.12 -44.29 6.26
CA GLU A 684 6.66 -45.64 6.37
C GLU A 684 8.17 -45.65 6.16
N ALA A 685 8.90 -46.34 7.04
CA ALA A 685 10.33 -46.57 6.90
C ALA A 685 10.63 -47.83 6.07
N HIS A 686 11.46 -47.70 5.05
CA HIS A 686 11.90 -48.79 4.17
C HIS A 686 13.44 -48.93 4.17
N PHE A 687 14.00 -49.78 3.31
CA PHE A 687 15.43 -50.15 3.39
C PHE A 687 16.37 -48.98 3.10
N ASN A 688 16.04 -48.13 2.11
CA ASN A 688 16.88 -47.02 1.67
C ASN A 688 16.19 -45.64 1.75
N GLY A 689 15.05 -45.54 2.44
CA GLY A 689 14.33 -44.27 2.55
C GLY A 689 12.99 -44.37 3.27
N PHE A 690 12.32 -43.22 3.39
CA PHE A 690 10.95 -43.08 3.85
C PHE A 690 9.97 -42.95 2.68
N ARG A 691 8.75 -43.43 2.87
CA ARG A 691 7.62 -43.17 1.98
C ARG A 691 6.49 -42.52 2.76
N TYR A 692 6.02 -41.38 2.27
CA TYR A 692 4.76 -40.82 2.71
C TYR A 692 3.69 -41.05 1.65
N SER A 693 2.54 -41.56 2.07
CA SER A 693 1.37 -41.77 1.20
C SER A 693 0.07 -41.43 1.93
N THR A 694 -0.88 -40.82 1.21
CA THR A 694 -2.26 -40.65 1.67
C THR A 694 -3.18 -41.71 1.05
N SER A 695 -4.49 -41.61 1.28
CA SER A 695 -5.49 -42.46 0.61
C SER A 695 -5.58 -42.23 -0.91
N ARG A 696 -4.98 -41.15 -1.43
CA ARG A 696 -4.92 -40.88 -2.86
C ARG A 696 -3.58 -41.30 -3.45
N SER A 697 -3.62 -41.94 -4.61
CA SER A 697 -2.42 -42.49 -5.27
C SER A 697 -1.47 -41.43 -5.83
N ASP A 698 -1.95 -40.21 -6.06
CA ASP A 698 -1.19 -39.06 -6.55
C ASP A 698 -0.48 -38.26 -5.44
N GLU A 699 -0.87 -38.45 -4.18
CA GLU A 699 -0.29 -37.78 -3.02
C GLU A 699 0.74 -38.69 -2.32
N ARG A 700 1.83 -38.95 -3.05
CA ARG A 700 2.94 -39.79 -2.57
C ARG A 700 4.29 -39.11 -2.77
N VAL A 701 5.15 -39.21 -1.75
CA VAL A 701 6.55 -38.77 -1.81
C VAL A 701 7.47 -39.83 -1.21
N ASP A 702 8.56 -40.10 -1.91
CA ASP A 702 9.62 -41.00 -1.46
C ASP A 702 10.86 -40.14 -1.11
N ILE A 703 11.44 -40.33 0.08
CA ILE A 703 12.57 -39.57 0.61
C ILE A 703 13.71 -40.54 0.92
N MET A 704 14.79 -40.50 0.15
CA MET A 704 15.91 -41.42 0.31
C MET A 704 16.77 -41.04 1.52
N TYR A 705 17.24 -42.03 2.29
CA TYR A 705 18.14 -41.79 3.43
C TYR A 705 19.41 -41.06 3.02
N GLY A 706 20.03 -41.46 1.90
CA GLY A 706 21.22 -40.80 1.35
C GLY A 706 20.99 -39.35 0.89
N ASN A 707 19.73 -38.90 0.78
CA ASN A 707 19.42 -37.52 0.45
C ASN A 707 19.05 -36.68 1.68
N ILE A 708 18.93 -37.26 2.88
CA ILE A 708 18.65 -36.52 4.12
C ILE A 708 19.97 -36.02 4.69
N LYS A 709 20.13 -34.70 4.76
CA LYS A 709 21.29 -34.02 5.34
C LYS A 709 21.15 -33.86 6.85
N HIS A 710 19.99 -33.38 7.29
CA HIS A 710 19.66 -33.21 8.70
C HIS A 710 18.24 -33.70 9.00
N ALA A 711 18.06 -34.30 10.16
CA ALA A 711 16.75 -34.70 10.67
C ALA A 711 16.62 -34.27 12.13
N PHE A 712 15.55 -33.58 12.49
CA PHE A 712 15.27 -33.22 13.88
C PHE A 712 13.82 -33.52 14.25
N PHE A 713 13.63 -33.79 15.54
CA PHE A 713 12.34 -34.12 16.14
C PHE A 713 12.05 -33.15 17.27
N GLN A 714 10.88 -32.52 17.24
CA GLN A 714 10.41 -31.58 18.25
C GLN A 714 9.17 -32.16 18.95
N PRO A 715 9.25 -32.47 20.25
CA PRO A 715 8.11 -32.93 21.04
C PRO A 715 7.14 -31.77 21.37
N ALA A 716 5.86 -32.09 21.54
CA ALA A 716 4.83 -31.16 21.99
C ALA A 716 4.95 -30.87 23.50
N GLU A 717 5.87 -29.97 23.89
CA GLU A 717 6.04 -29.55 25.30
C GLU A 717 5.35 -28.21 25.62
N LYS A 718 5.55 -27.20 24.78
CA LYS A 718 4.92 -25.86 24.90
C LYS A 718 4.00 -25.53 23.72
N GLU A 719 3.95 -26.39 22.71
CA GLU A 719 3.19 -26.23 21.47
C GLU A 719 2.26 -27.42 21.25
N MET A 720 1.14 -27.19 20.57
CA MET A 720 0.12 -28.22 20.30
C MET A 720 0.50 -29.19 19.18
N ILE A 721 1.74 -29.17 18.68
CA ILE A 721 2.20 -30.01 17.56
C ILE A 721 3.47 -30.79 17.90
N THR A 722 3.52 -32.05 17.45
CA THR A 722 4.76 -32.84 17.40
C THR A 722 5.28 -32.81 15.96
N LEU A 723 6.56 -32.47 15.75
CA LEU A 723 7.14 -32.22 14.43
C LEU A 723 8.37 -33.12 14.19
N LEU A 724 8.45 -33.68 12.99
CA LEU A 724 9.61 -34.38 12.44
C LEU A 724 10.02 -33.68 11.14
N HIS A 725 11.21 -33.12 11.09
CA HIS A 725 11.70 -32.34 9.96
C HIS A 725 12.89 -33.03 9.29
N PHE A 726 12.88 -33.09 7.95
CA PHE A 726 14.01 -33.52 7.12
C PHE A 726 14.48 -32.39 6.20
N HIS A 727 15.75 -32.03 6.33
CA HIS A 727 16.44 -31.15 5.39
C HIS A 727 17.29 -31.99 4.44
N LEU A 728 17.18 -31.77 3.13
CA LEU A 728 17.71 -32.64 2.09
C LEU A 728 18.92 -32.02 1.37
N HIS A 729 19.88 -32.86 0.96
CA HIS A 729 21.03 -32.45 0.14
C HIS A 729 20.57 -31.91 -1.22
N ASN A 730 19.72 -32.66 -1.91
CA ASN A 730 19.16 -32.32 -3.20
C ASN A 730 17.66 -32.08 -3.10
N HIS A 731 17.16 -31.13 -3.88
CA HIS A 731 15.74 -30.84 -3.96
C HIS A 731 14.96 -32.07 -4.42
N ILE A 732 13.80 -32.29 -3.80
CA ILE A 732 12.79 -33.23 -4.27
C ILE A 732 11.52 -32.48 -4.63
N MET A 733 10.62 -33.16 -5.34
CA MET A 733 9.28 -32.65 -5.61
C MET A 733 8.30 -33.23 -4.58
N VAL A 734 7.57 -32.35 -3.89
CA VAL A 734 6.41 -32.72 -3.09
C VAL A 734 5.19 -32.11 -3.79
N GLY A 735 4.43 -32.97 -4.48
CA GLY A 735 3.40 -32.51 -5.43
C GLY A 735 4.01 -31.64 -6.54
N ASN A 736 3.62 -30.37 -6.60
CA ASN A 736 4.11 -29.40 -7.58
C ASN A 736 5.18 -28.45 -7.01
N LYS A 737 5.58 -28.61 -5.74
CA LYS A 737 6.59 -27.73 -5.10
C LYS A 737 7.95 -28.43 -5.04
N LYS A 738 8.97 -27.76 -5.56
CA LYS A 738 10.38 -28.14 -5.40
C LYS A 738 10.84 -27.67 -4.00
N THR A 739 11.32 -28.59 -3.16
CA THR A 739 11.73 -28.27 -1.79
C THR A 739 12.96 -29.06 -1.35
N LYS A 740 13.74 -28.50 -0.43
CA LYS A 740 14.76 -29.21 0.35
C LYS A 740 14.27 -29.59 1.74
N ASP A 741 13.21 -28.96 2.21
CA ASP A 741 12.69 -29.14 3.55
C ASP A 741 11.35 -29.87 3.48
N VAL A 742 11.25 -30.98 4.21
CA VAL A 742 10.05 -31.79 4.31
C VAL A 742 9.74 -32.03 5.77
N GLN A 743 8.57 -31.59 6.21
CA GLN A 743 8.13 -31.68 7.59
C GLN A 743 6.92 -32.60 7.71
N PHE A 744 6.88 -33.34 8.81
CA PHE A 744 5.82 -34.26 9.17
C PHE A 744 5.33 -33.90 10.57
N TYR A 745 4.05 -33.57 10.75
CA TYR A 745 3.54 -33.12 12.04
C TYR A 745 2.18 -33.73 12.41
N VAL A 746 1.92 -33.82 13.71
CA VAL A 746 0.64 -34.26 14.30
C VAL A 746 0.20 -33.19 15.30
N GLU A 747 -1.08 -32.82 15.27
CA GLU A 747 -1.71 -31.93 16.25
C GLU A 747 -2.20 -32.76 17.45
N VAL A 748 -1.76 -32.44 18.66
CA VAL A 748 -2.12 -33.15 19.89
C VAL A 748 -3.21 -32.34 20.61
N MET A 749 -4.41 -32.89 20.70
CA MET A 749 -5.47 -32.39 21.59
C MET A 749 -5.51 -33.31 22.82
N ASP A 750 -5.29 -32.73 24.00
CA ASP A 750 -5.24 -33.33 25.35
C ASP A 750 -3.99 -34.11 25.79
N VAL A 751 -3.58 -33.80 27.03
CA VAL A 751 -2.32 -34.12 27.74
C VAL A 751 -2.11 -35.62 28.03
N VAL A 752 -2.94 -36.53 27.47
CA VAL A 752 -2.89 -37.97 27.79
C VAL A 752 -2.14 -38.80 26.74
N GLN A 753 -1.67 -38.20 25.64
CA GLN A 753 -1.05 -38.93 24.53
C GLN A 753 0.48 -38.78 24.37
N THR A 754 1.11 -37.92 25.16
CA THR A 754 2.55 -37.64 25.06
C THR A 754 3.40 -38.86 25.46
N ASP A 755 2.96 -39.62 26.46
CA ASP A 755 3.68 -40.82 26.94
C ASP A 755 3.65 -41.99 25.95
N LEU A 756 2.59 -42.12 25.14
CA LEU A 756 2.43 -43.23 24.20
C LEU A 756 3.34 -43.07 22.96
N ILE A 757 3.59 -41.82 22.54
CA ILE A 757 4.46 -41.51 21.40
C ILE A 757 5.94 -41.59 21.82
N LEU A 758 6.28 -41.09 23.01
CA LEU A 758 7.64 -41.19 23.56
C LEU A 758 8.06 -42.66 23.77
N MET A 759 7.14 -43.53 24.21
CA MET A 759 7.39 -44.97 24.29
C MET A 759 7.55 -45.66 22.93
N ARG A 760 6.86 -45.19 21.88
CA ARG A 760 6.99 -45.74 20.52
C ARG A 760 8.30 -45.32 19.85
N LEU A 761 8.77 -44.09 20.02
CA LEU A 761 10.02 -43.60 19.44
C LEU A 761 11.27 -44.11 20.18
N LYS A 762 11.25 -44.20 21.53
CA LYS A 762 12.37 -44.77 22.30
C LYS A 762 12.61 -46.26 22.01
N LYS A 763 11.55 -47.04 21.74
CA LYS A 763 11.69 -48.46 21.32
C LYS A 763 12.34 -48.62 19.94
N SER A 764 12.23 -47.62 19.08
CA SER A 764 12.79 -47.62 17.71
C SER A 764 14.27 -47.26 17.69
N SER A 765 14.69 -46.30 18.52
CA SER A 765 16.09 -45.85 18.60
C SER A 765 17.03 -46.90 19.20
N VAL A 766 16.57 -47.67 20.20
CA VAL A 766 17.40 -48.67 20.91
C VAL A 766 17.66 -49.94 20.08
N ARG A 767 16.98 -50.16 18.94
CA ARG A 767 17.20 -51.34 18.08
C ARG A 767 17.92 -51.05 16.75
N GLY A 768 18.17 -49.79 16.42
CA GLY A 768 18.71 -49.39 15.11
C GLY A 768 20.14 -48.90 15.09
N ILE A 769 20.74 -48.57 16.25
CA ILE A 769 22.11 -48.08 16.32
C ILE A 769 22.99 -49.20 16.88
N GLY A 770 23.41 -50.08 15.96
CA GLY A 770 24.60 -50.90 16.20
C GLY A 770 25.79 -49.97 16.35
N ARG A 771 26.53 -50.14 17.46
CA ARG A 771 27.84 -49.54 17.70
C ARG A 771 28.73 -49.71 16.46
N THR A 772 29.25 -48.60 15.96
CA THR A 772 30.56 -48.55 15.31
C THR A 772 31.28 -47.34 15.89
N GLU A 773 32.47 -47.61 16.42
CA GLU A 773 33.49 -46.62 16.80
C GLU A 773 33.88 -45.72 15.63
#